data_AF-A0A2K1R247-F1
#
_entry.id   AF-A0A2K1R247-F1
#
_cell.length_a   1.000
_cell.length_b   1.000
_cell.length_c   1.000
_cell.angle_alpha   90.00
_cell.angle_beta   90.00
_cell.angle_gamma   90.00
#
_symmetry.space_group_name_H-M   'P 1'
#
loop_
_entity.id
_entity.type
_entity.pdbx_description
1 polymer ?
#
loop_
_entity_poly.entity_id
_entity_poly.type
_entity_poly.pdbx_seq_one_letter_code
_entity_poly.pdbx_strand_id
1 'polypeptide(L)'
;MKQVGSLLWEHFNVFQIFGANTGVGKTVLSTILAKRFAARKGGALYLKPVSTGSRQDSDSNHVAKFVQNLRHKTLFSWDVPVSPHVAARYGSVRKDDQTILQSLHDELVREGRRGGTHALVETAGGVLSPAPSGTLQADLYRPLRLPVLLVGDHRLGGIGSTISAWESLKVRGYDVHGLLMFKDEVYENSDYLLDHFARKGEQFPCLVVDQPPQQSSDDALDSFNMRRYYQRIAGQRSVVKFEQSLIQNLDERRSKLSNLAQRAHNSIWHPFLQHTERTPQNILAIDSAYGDYFQAYKGPESGPSSSHDPVLQPAFDGSASWWTQGLGHGNPELALAAAYASGRYGHVMFANAAHEPAVALAEKMLDRRPSEAGHAQARLTRAFYSDNGSTGMEVAVKMALKAASKRYAWKPQDNIEIIGLKGSYHGDTIGAMDCSEGNIYNEKVEWYSGRGHWLDFPRISLKDGRWASAPPPGTEDIYGSVAHFKTLHDVFDLNARKDDIDRYVSILDKIFGHLVARGHKLGALIMEPVILGAGGMLLVDPAFQHALGLAARKVNQTGSEVPVESTAEKSDGSNANQSANDWTGMPVVADEVFTGVYRLGQAKSSALIAVEPDISVHAKLLTGGLLPLALTLASESIYSAFLSDDKSDALLHGHSYTAHAVGCEVALHALSQYTLMNREEAGVGSGASATPWAPYKKDWQAHAKPEDRSIEGGMPIHHVWSMWSQDFVQKLSHRDDIEGLWALGSVMAIELKDPKGAGYASTASIGIRDKLLKGVPHTNQAVHCRVLGNVLYFMASLTTKPETIAAVQQQIEEAMG
;
A
#
# COMPACT_ATOMS: atom_id res chain seq x y z
N MET A 1 17.11 -12.30 -8.18
CA MET A 1 16.41 -12.26 -9.49
C MET A 1 15.88 -10.85 -9.70
N LYS A 2 15.75 -10.36 -10.94
CA LYS A 2 15.30 -8.97 -11.20
C LYS A 2 13.77 -8.88 -11.09
N GLN A 3 13.26 -7.73 -10.66
CA GLN A 3 11.84 -7.41 -10.78
C GLN A 3 11.58 -7.00 -12.24
N VAL A 4 10.57 -7.60 -12.85
CA VAL A 4 10.17 -7.21 -14.21
C VAL A 4 9.27 -5.97 -14.18
N GLY A 5 9.40 -5.12 -15.18
CA GLY A 5 8.52 -3.98 -15.38
C GLY A 5 7.44 -4.24 -16.43
N SER A 6 6.51 -3.30 -16.52
CA SER A 6 5.58 -3.21 -17.64
C SER A 6 6.32 -2.90 -18.93
N LEU A 7 5.83 -3.48 -20.02
CA LEU A 7 6.52 -3.48 -21.29
C LEU A 7 5.76 -2.64 -22.32
N LEU A 8 6.39 -1.53 -22.70
CA LEU A 8 5.93 -0.62 -23.76
C LEU A 8 7.16 -0.08 -24.47
N TRP A 9 7.18 -0.10 -25.80
CA TRP A 9 8.25 0.47 -26.63
C TRP A 9 7.66 1.48 -27.59
N GLU A 10 8.50 2.35 -28.14
CA GLU A 10 8.13 3.24 -29.25
C GLU A 10 7.91 2.47 -30.57
N HIS A 11 8.75 1.47 -30.87
CA HIS A 11 8.77 0.77 -32.18
C HIS A 11 8.23 -0.66 -32.17
N PHE A 12 8.10 -1.29 -31.00
CA PHE A 12 7.76 -2.71 -30.85
C PHE A 12 6.36 -2.89 -30.23
N ASN A 13 5.44 -3.47 -31.01
CA ASN A 13 4.05 -3.70 -30.62
C ASN A 13 3.90 -5.11 -30.03
N VAL A 14 3.57 -5.22 -28.74
CA VAL A 14 3.40 -6.52 -28.08
C VAL A 14 1.97 -6.67 -27.60
N PHE A 15 1.34 -7.80 -27.95
CA PHE A 15 -0.03 -8.13 -27.55
C PHE A 15 -0.08 -9.45 -26.80
N GLN A 16 -0.81 -9.47 -25.69
CA GLN A 16 -1.07 -10.69 -24.92
C GLN A 16 -2.43 -11.25 -25.26
N ILE A 17 -2.48 -12.52 -25.69
CA ILE A 17 -3.70 -13.18 -26.14
C ILE A 17 -4.28 -14.03 -25.02
N PHE A 18 -5.44 -13.62 -24.52
CA PHE A 18 -6.24 -14.36 -23.55
C PHE A 18 -7.44 -15.01 -24.23
N GLY A 19 -7.90 -16.15 -23.71
CA GLY A 19 -9.15 -16.77 -24.13
C GLY A 19 -10.21 -16.62 -23.06
N ALA A 20 -11.47 -16.45 -23.46
CA ALA A 20 -12.60 -16.56 -22.55
C ALA A 20 -12.64 -17.96 -21.90
N ASN A 21 -12.26 -19.00 -22.67
CA ASN A 21 -12.14 -20.36 -22.19
C ASN A 21 -11.09 -21.17 -23.01
N THR A 22 -10.91 -22.45 -22.69
CA THR A 22 -10.22 -23.41 -23.56
C THR A 22 -11.08 -23.73 -24.80
N GLY A 23 -10.41 -23.99 -25.94
CA GLY A 23 -11.10 -24.36 -27.18
C GLY A 23 -11.79 -23.22 -27.93
N VAL A 24 -11.65 -21.97 -27.48
CA VAL A 24 -12.23 -20.78 -28.18
C VAL A 24 -11.51 -20.39 -29.46
N GLY A 25 -10.42 -21.09 -29.82
CA GLY A 25 -9.69 -20.84 -31.07
C GLY A 25 -8.49 -19.89 -30.97
N LYS A 26 -7.93 -19.68 -29.77
CA LYS A 26 -6.76 -18.80 -29.56
C LYS A 26 -5.69 -18.97 -30.63
N THR A 27 -5.14 -20.16 -30.77
CA THR A 27 -4.03 -20.47 -31.68
C THR A 27 -4.36 -20.21 -33.14
N VAL A 28 -5.60 -20.47 -33.56
CA VAL A 28 -6.06 -20.21 -34.93
C VAL A 28 -6.11 -18.70 -35.19
N LEU A 29 -6.68 -17.92 -34.26
CA LEU A 29 -6.77 -16.46 -34.37
C LEU A 29 -5.39 -15.79 -34.23
N SER A 30 -4.54 -16.28 -33.35
CA SER A 30 -3.12 -15.91 -33.25
C SER A 30 -2.39 -16.14 -34.56
N THR A 31 -2.65 -17.25 -35.25
CA THR A 31 -2.03 -17.56 -36.54
C THR A 31 -2.43 -16.57 -37.63
N ILE A 32 -3.71 -16.15 -37.66
CA ILE A 32 -4.20 -15.11 -38.60
C ILE A 32 -3.45 -13.79 -38.39
N LEU A 33 -3.34 -13.33 -37.14
CA LEU A 33 -2.62 -12.11 -36.81
C LEU A 33 -1.10 -12.24 -37.04
N ALA A 34 -0.49 -13.36 -36.64
CA ALA A 34 0.92 -13.62 -36.86
C ALA A 34 1.27 -13.55 -38.34
N LYS A 35 0.40 -14.05 -39.23
CA LYS A 35 0.58 -13.98 -40.68
C LYS A 35 0.57 -12.55 -41.22
N ARG A 36 -0.27 -11.66 -40.66
CA ARG A 36 -0.26 -10.22 -40.97
C ARG A 36 1.01 -9.56 -40.50
N PHE A 37 1.37 -9.78 -39.24
CA PHE A 37 2.51 -9.14 -38.60
C PHE A 37 3.84 -9.59 -39.23
N ALA A 38 3.99 -10.88 -39.54
CA ALA A 38 5.19 -11.42 -40.18
C ALA A 38 5.41 -10.91 -41.62
N ALA A 39 4.34 -10.43 -42.29
CA ALA A 39 4.46 -9.80 -43.60
C ALA A 39 5.02 -8.36 -43.54
N ARG A 40 5.13 -7.76 -42.35
CA ARG A 40 5.71 -6.42 -42.17
C ARG A 40 7.24 -6.49 -42.09
N LYS A 41 7.90 -5.38 -42.45
CA LYS A 41 9.35 -5.23 -42.25
C LYS A 41 9.70 -5.36 -40.76
N GLY A 42 10.79 -6.07 -40.46
CA GLY A 42 11.22 -6.41 -39.09
C GLY A 42 10.71 -7.76 -38.56
N GLY A 43 9.74 -8.38 -39.23
CA GLY A 43 9.18 -9.68 -38.85
C GLY A 43 8.37 -9.64 -37.55
N ALA A 44 7.88 -10.81 -37.12
CA ALA A 44 7.08 -10.96 -35.91
C ALA A 44 7.60 -12.10 -35.03
N LEU A 45 7.25 -12.03 -33.75
CA LEU A 45 7.51 -13.07 -32.76
C LEU A 45 6.20 -13.65 -32.22
N TYR A 46 6.12 -14.98 -32.14
CA TYR A 46 5.08 -15.70 -31.41
C TYR A 46 5.68 -16.38 -30.19
N LEU A 47 5.20 -16.03 -29.00
CA LEU A 47 5.61 -16.64 -27.74
C LEU A 47 4.48 -17.41 -27.11
N LYS A 48 4.78 -18.64 -26.71
CA LYS A 48 3.95 -19.44 -25.82
C LYS A 48 4.69 -19.62 -24.49
N PRO A 49 4.41 -18.83 -23.45
CA PRO A 49 5.15 -18.95 -22.20
C PRO A 49 4.97 -20.33 -21.56
N VAL A 50 3.75 -20.85 -21.58
CA VAL A 50 3.40 -22.14 -20.97
C VAL A 50 2.59 -22.96 -21.97
N SER A 51 3.01 -24.22 -22.19
CA SER A 51 2.34 -25.18 -23.06
C SER A 51 2.19 -26.53 -22.35
N THR A 52 1.08 -27.22 -22.60
CA THR A 52 0.77 -28.53 -22.03
C THR A 52 0.25 -29.46 -23.14
N GLY A 53 0.62 -30.74 -23.12
CA GLY A 53 0.32 -31.71 -24.17
C GLY A 53 1.51 -31.98 -25.11
N SER A 54 1.30 -32.87 -26.08
CA SER A 54 2.33 -33.32 -27.03
C SER A 54 3.09 -32.16 -27.68
N ARG A 55 4.42 -32.27 -27.77
CA ARG A 55 5.26 -31.30 -28.49
C ARG A 55 4.92 -31.22 -29.98
N GLN A 56 4.49 -32.32 -30.59
CA GLN A 56 4.12 -32.35 -32.01
C GLN A 56 2.88 -31.48 -32.28
N ASP A 57 1.97 -31.40 -31.30
CA ASP A 57 0.73 -30.62 -31.36
C ASP A 57 0.86 -29.25 -30.66
N SER A 58 2.09 -28.80 -30.39
CA SER A 58 2.28 -27.55 -29.67
C SER A 58 1.86 -26.34 -30.49
N ASP A 59 1.26 -25.36 -29.82
CA ASP A 59 0.75 -24.14 -30.45
C ASP A 59 1.83 -23.41 -31.27
N SER A 60 3.07 -23.35 -30.77
CA SER A 60 4.19 -22.75 -31.49
C SER A 60 4.49 -23.46 -32.81
N ASN A 61 4.50 -24.79 -32.82
CA ASN A 61 4.74 -25.59 -34.04
C ASN A 61 3.59 -25.41 -35.04
N HIS A 62 2.34 -25.36 -34.56
CA HIS A 62 1.18 -25.04 -35.38
C HIS A 62 1.35 -23.69 -36.08
N VAL A 63 1.64 -22.63 -35.34
CA VAL A 63 1.77 -21.28 -35.93
C VAL A 63 2.93 -21.24 -36.94
N ALA A 64 4.09 -21.85 -36.65
CA ALA A 64 5.22 -21.92 -37.58
C ALA A 64 4.88 -22.60 -38.90
N LYS A 65 4.10 -23.68 -38.85
CA LYS A 65 3.71 -24.46 -40.02
C LYS A 65 2.95 -23.61 -41.05
N PHE A 66 2.25 -22.58 -40.60
CA PHE A 66 1.36 -21.75 -41.45
C PHE A 66 1.87 -20.33 -41.72
N VAL A 67 2.90 -19.87 -41.01
CA VAL A 67 3.43 -18.51 -41.12
C VAL A 67 4.92 -18.53 -41.44
N GLN A 68 5.27 -18.07 -42.64
CA GLN A 68 6.66 -17.87 -43.06
C GLN A 68 7.25 -16.62 -42.38
N ASN A 69 8.57 -16.60 -42.19
CA ASN A 69 9.32 -15.48 -41.59
C ASN A 69 8.86 -15.08 -40.17
N LEU A 70 8.27 -16.03 -39.43
CA LEU A 70 7.88 -15.85 -38.04
C LEU A 70 8.94 -16.44 -37.12
N ARG A 71 9.40 -15.66 -36.15
CA ARG A 71 10.15 -16.20 -35.00
C ARG A 71 9.14 -16.76 -34.02
N HIS A 72 9.42 -17.91 -33.43
CA HIS A 72 8.55 -18.51 -32.43
C HIS A 72 9.33 -19.15 -31.29
N LYS A 73 8.71 -19.23 -30.12
CA LYS A 73 9.29 -19.95 -28.99
C LYS A 73 8.24 -20.38 -27.97
N THR A 74 8.32 -21.64 -27.54
CA THR A 74 7.69 -22.10 -26.31
C THR A 74 8.71 -22.00 -25.17
N LEU A 75 8.39 -21.30 -24.08
CA LEU A 75 9.35 -21.12 -22.98
C LEU A 75 9.36 -22.32 -22.04
N PHE A 76 8.17 -22.78 -21.63
CA PHE A 76 8.00 -23.93 -20.75
C PHE A 76 6.94 -24.88 -21.31
N SER A 77 7.23 -26.18 -21.31
CA SER A 77 6.34 -27.21 -21.86
C SER A 77 6.32 -28.45 -21.00
N TRP A 78 5.15 -29.08 -20.91
CA TRP A 78 4.93 -30.39 -20.28
C TRP A 78 4.13 -31.27 -21.24
N ASP A 79 4.47 -32.55 -21.32
CA ASP A 79 3.87 -33.45 -22.33
C ASP A 79 2.46 -33.93 -21.96
N VAL A 80 2.05 -33.76 -20.68
CA VAL A 80 0.73 -34.18 -20.19
C VAL A 80 -0.35 -33.18 -20.63
N PRO A 81 -1.43 -33.61 -21.32
CA PRO A 81 -2.47 -32.73 -21.85
C PRO A 81 -3.51 -32.33 -20.79
N VAL A 82 -3.06 -31.65 -19.75
CA VAL A 82 -3.87 -31.15 -18.62
C VAL A 82 -3.52 -29.70 -18.31
N SER A 83 -4.30 -29.02 -17.48
CA SER A 83 -4.01 -27.64 -17.10
C SER A 83 -2.60 -27.46 -16.48
N PRO A 84 -1.95 -26.29 -16.62
CA PRO A 84 -0.55 -26.11 -16.25
C PRO A 84 -0.18 -26.48 -14.80
N HIS A 85 -1.02 -26.09 -13.83
CA HIS A 85 -0.77 -26.42 -12.41
C HIS A 85 -0.80 -27.93 -12.11
N VAL A 86 -1.56 -28.71 -12.89
CA VAL A 86 -1.60 -30.17 -12.79
C VAL A 86 -0.40 -30.76 -13.52
N ALA A 87 -0.12 -30.31 -14.74
CA ALA A 87 1.02 -30.76 -15.53
C ALA A 87 2.35 -30.56 -14.78
N ALA A 88 2.49 -29.43 -14.09
CA ALA A 88 3.66 -29.10 -13.27
C ALA A 88 3.93 -30.10 -12.13
N ARG A 89 2.93 -30.87 -11.67
CA ARG A 89 3.10 -31.91 -10.64
C ARG A 89 3.81 -33.16 -11.17
N TYR A 90 3.76 -33.40 -12.48
CA TYR A 90 4.38 -34.56 -13.12
C TYR A 90 5.82 -34.26 -13.60
N GLY A 91 6.25 -33.00 -13.57
CA GLY A 91 7.61 -32.61 -13.93
C GLY A 91 8.57 -32.69 -12.73
N SER A 92 9.87 -32.84 -13.01
CA SER A 92 10.92 -32.89 -11.99
C SER A 92 11.20 -31.53 -11.30
N VAL A 93 10.76 -30.41 -11.89
CA VAL A 93 10.94 -29.06 -11.33
C VAL A 93 9.69 -28.21 -11.55
N ARG A 94 9.01 -27.83 -10.47
CA ARG A 94 7.95 -26.80 -10.51
C ARG A 94 8.59 -25.45 -10.80
N LYS A 95 8.07 -24.72 -11.79
CA LYS A 95 8.52 -23.37 -12.11
C LYS A 95 7.67 -22.36 -11.34
N ASP A 96 8.32 -21.49 -10.58
CA ASP A 96 7.65 -20.37 -9.91
C ASP A 96 7.26 -19.27 -10.90
N ASP A 97 6.41 -18.36 -10.43
CA ASP A 97 5.89 -17.26 -11.23
C ASP A 97 7.01 -16.34 -11.73
N GLN A 98 7.98 -16.03 -10.86
CA GLN A 98 9.04 -15.10 -11.18
C GLN A 98 9.96 -15.62 -12.29
N THR A 99 10.22 -16.93 -12.32
CA THR A 99 11.00 -17.58 -13.39
C THR A 99 10.29 -17.48 -14.74
N ILE A 100 8.97 -17.75 -14.77
CA ILE A 100 8.19 -17.67 -16.00
C ILE A 100 8.16 -16.24 -16.51
N LEU A 101 7.89 -15.31 -15.60
CA LEU A 101 7.75 -13.90 -15.88
C LEU A 101 9.05 -13.27 -16.36
N GLN A 102 10.18 -13.55 -15.70
CA GLN A 102 11.51 -13.10 -16.11
C GLN A 102 11.90 -13.66 -17.48
N SER A 103 11.64 -14.95 -17.73
CA SER A 103 11.96 -15.58 -19.02
C SER A 103 11.18 -14.96 -20.17
N LEU A 104 9.90 -14.65 -19.95
CA LEU A 104 9.06 -13.94 -20.91
C LEU A 104 9.56 -12.51 -21.15
N HIS A 105 9.83 -11.77 -20.07
CA HIS A 105 10.36 -10.42 -20.13
C HIS A 105 11.67 -10.36 -20.92
N ASP A 106 12.63 -11.24 -20.63
CA ASP A 106 13.93 -11.26 -21.28
C ASP A 106 13.85 -11.62 -22.76
N GLU A 107 12.92 -12.49 -23.14
CA GLU A 107 12.69 -12.82 -24.56
C GLU A 107 12.11 -11.61 -25.31
N LEU A 108 11.14 -10.92 -24.73
CA LEU A 108 10.53 -9.72 -25.34
C LEU A 108 11.54 -8.56 -25.45
N VAL A 109 12.33 -8.32 -24.40
CA VAL A 109 13.40 -7.29 -24.43
C VAL A 109 14.45 -7.65 -25.48
N ARG A 110 14.86 -8.92 -25.56
CA ARG A 110 15.80 -9.38 -26.60
C ARG A 110 15.25 -9.14 -28.00
N GLU A 111 13.96 -9.39 -28.21
CA GLU A 111 13.31 -9.19 -29.49
C GLU A 111 13.19 -7.69 -29.86
N GLY A 112 12.79 -6.85 -28.90
CA GLY A 112 12.75 -5.40 -29.10
C GLY A 112 14.12 -4.82 -29.49
N ARG A 113 15.19 -5.30 -28.83
CA ARG A 113 16.61 -4.98 -29.13
C ARG A 113 17.11 -5.48 -30.48
N ARG A 114 16.50 -6.52 -31.03
CA ARG A 114 16.78 -7.00 -32.39
C ARG A 114 16.03 -6.20 -33.47
N GLY A 115 15.22 -5.22 -33.09
CA GLY A 115 14.39 -4.45 -34.02
C GLY A 115 13.11 -5.19 -34.46
N GLY A 116 12.63 -6.15 -33.67
CA GLY A 116 11.31 -6.74 -33.89
C GLY A 116 10.22 -5.66 -33.84
N THR A 117 9.19 -5.79 -34.67
CA THR A 117 8.11 -4.78 -34.74
C THR A 117 6.81 -5.26 -34.11
N HIS A 118 6.58 -6.58 -34.06
CA HIS A 118 5.35 -7.16 -33.52
C HIS A 118 5.61 -8.45 -32.73
N ALA A 119 4.91 -8.63 -31.61
CA ALA A 119 4.90 -9.88 -30.85
C ALA A 119 3.49 -10.25 -30.39
N LEU A 120 3.22 -11.56 -30.41
CA LEU A 120 2.05 -12.18 -29.80
C LEU A 120 2.50 -13.08 -28.65
N VAL A 121 1.96 -12.85 -27.47
CA VAL A 121 2.17 -13.69 -26.28
C VAL A 121 0.89 -14.45 -26.01
N GLU A 122 0.83 -15.70 -26.43
CA GLU A 122 -0.36 -16.53 -26.26
C GLU A 122 -0.37 -17.22 -24.90
N THR A 123 -1.46 -17.03 -24.17
CA THR A 123 -1.65 -17.65 -22.85
C THR A 123 -2.19 -19.08 -22.94
N ALA A 124 -2.23 -19.80 -21.82
CA ALA A 124 -2.69 -21.19 -21.74
C ALA A 124 -4.07 -21.27 -21.07
N GLY A 125 -5.06 -21.90 -21.71
CA GLY A 125 -6.42 -21.98 -21.15
C GLY A 125 -7.22 -20.67 -21.25
N GLY A 126 -8.07 -20.39 -20.27
CA GLY A 126 -8.85 -19.15 -20.16
C GLY A 126 -8.20 -18.10 -19.24
N VAL A 127 -8.74 -16.88 -19.16
CA VAL A 127 -8.19 -15.76 -18.37
C VAL A 127 -7.75 -16.14 -16.95
N LEU A 128 -8.56 -16.91 -16.23
CA LEU A 128 -8.30 -17.32 -14.86
C LEU A 128 -7.83 -18.78 -14.75
N SER A 129 -7.30 -19.39 -15.82
CA SER A 129 -6.71 -20.73 -15.67
C SER A 129 -5.40 -20.65 -14.85
N PRO A 130 -5.16 -21.59 -13.91
CA PRO A 130 -3.97 -21.56 -13.08
C PRO A 130 -2.68 -21.80 -13.88
N ALA A 131 -1.66 -21.00 -13.58
CA ALA A 131 -0.28 -21.16 -14.03
C ALA A 131 0.38 -22.40 -13.37
N PRO A 132 1.59 -22.82 -13.79
CA PRO A 132 2.31 -23.93 -13.16
C PRO A 132 2.49 -23.82 -11.63
N SER A 133 2.58 -22.59 -11.11
CA SER A 133 2.63 -22.28 -9.68
C SER A 133 1.29 -22.42 -8.96
N GLY A 134 0.17 -22.50 -9.66
CA GLY A 134 -1.18 -22.42 -9.10
C GLY A 134 -1.76 -21.00 -9.05
N THR A 135 -0.93 -19.96 -9.20
CA THR A 135 -1.39 -18.58 -9.35
C THR A 135 -2.25 -18.43 -10.60
N LEU A 136 -3.30 -17.60 -10.56
CA LEU A 136 -4.09 -17.33 -11.75
C LEU A 136 -3.21 -16.59 -12.76
N GLN A 137 -3.24 -17.01 -14.02
CA GLN A 137 -2.34 -16.43 -15.03
C GLN A 137 -2.51 -14.91 -15.24
N ALA A 138 -3.71 -14.37 -15.04
CA ALA A 138 -3.96 -12.94 -15.10
C ALA A 138 -3.24 -12.18 -13.95
N ASP A 139 -2.96 -12.84 -12.82
CA ASP A 139 -2.16 -12.27 -11.73
C ASP A 139 -0.66 -12.46 -12.00
N LEU A 140 -0.26 -13.62 -12.54
CA LEU A 140 1.12 -13.89 -12.97
C LEU A 140 1.64 -12.83 -13.96
N TYR A 141 0.86 -12.50 -15.00
CA TYR A 141 1.31 -11.58 -16.05
C TYR A 141 1.05 -10.11 -15.73
N ARG A 142 0.43 -9.80 -14.59
CA ARG A 142 0.04 -8.44 -14.21
C ARG A 142 1.21 -7.44 -14.16
N PRO A 143 2.43 -7.83 -13.73
CA PRO A 143 3.59 -6.93 -13.76
C PRO A 143 3.95 -6.41 -15.17
N LEU A 144 3.73 -7.22 -16.22
CA LEU A 144 4.04 -6.80 -17.60
C LEU A 144 2.98 -5.84 -18.18
N ARG A 145 1.73 -5.95 -17.69
CA ARG A 145 0.55 -5.17 -18.12
C ARG A 145 0.50 -4.95 -19.63
N LEU A 146 0.71 -6.03 -20.39
CA LEU A 146 0.68 -5.99 -21.84
C LEU A 146 -0.74 -5.67 -22.34
N PRO A 147 -0.87 -4.95 -23.47
CA PRO A 147 -2.13 -4.80 -24.20
C PRO A 147 -2.80 -6.16 -24.47
N VAL A 148 -4.07 -6.31 -24.07
CA VAL A 148 -4.76 -7.61 -24.17
C VAL A 148 -5.59 -7.73 -25.44
N LEU A 149 -5.47 -8.85 -26.12
CA LEU A 149 -6.41 -9.33 -27.12
C LEU A 149 -7.22 -10.48 -26.51
N LEU A 150 -8.53 -10.28 -26.32
CA LEU A 150 -9.42 -11.27 -25.77
C LEU A 150 -10.05 -12.10 -26.89
N VAL A 151 -9.93 -13.42 -26.82
CA VAL A 151 -10.62 -14.35 -27.72
C VAL A 151 -11.92 -14.79 -27.07
N GLY A 152 -13.04 -14.28 -27.60
CA GLY A 152 -14.39 -14.61 -27.14
C GLY A 152 -14.82 -16.02 -27.53
N ASP A 153 -15.86 -16.52 -26.87
CA ASP A 153 -16.45 -17.82 -27.16
C ASP A 153 -17.68 -17.67 -28.07
N HIS A 154 -17.59 -18.24 -29.27
CA HIS A 154 -18.64 -18.19 -30.29
C HIS A 154 -19.75 -19.23 -30.10
N ARG A 155 -19.56 -20.18 -29.16
CA ARG A 155 -20.50 -21.29 -28.92
C ARG A 155 -21.63 -20.87 -27.98
N LEU A 156 -22.62 -21.75 -27.81
CA LEU A 156 -23.67 -21.58 -26.81
C LEU A 156 -23.08 -21.35 -25.40
N GLY A 157 -23.60 -20.35 -24.68
CA GLY A 157 -23.08 -19.90 -23.39
C GLY A 157 -21.86 -18.97 -23.48
N GLY A 158 -21.36 -18.71 -24.70
CA GLY A 158 -20.14 -17.96 -24.93
C GLY A 158 -20.20 -16.46 -24.65
N ILE A 159 -21.40 -15.86 -24.68
CA ILE A 159 -21.61 -14.46 -24.28
C ILE A 159 -21.18 -14.26 -22.83
N GLY A 160 -21.72 -15.07 -21.91
CA GLY A 160 -21.44 -14.97 -20.48
C GLY A 160 -19.97 -15.21 -20.17
N SER A 161 -19.37 -16.26 -20.74
CA SER A 161 -17.94 -16.55 -20.52
C SER A 161 -17.04 -15.43 -21.04
N THR A 162 -17.38 -14.80 -22.16
CA THR A 162 -16.62 -13.67 -22.73
C THR A 162 -16.72 -12.42 -21.84
N ILE A 163 -17.91 -12.07 -21.36
CA ILE A 163 -18.11 -10.93 -20.47
C ILE A 163 -17.37 -11.15 -19.15
N SER A 164 -17.52 -12.32 -18.51
CA SER A 164 -16.84 -12.61 -17.24
C SER A 164 -15.32 -12.62 -17.38
N ALA A 165 -14.79 -13.10 -18.51
CA ALA A 165 -13.36 -13.02 -18.81
C ALA A 165 -12.88 -11.57 -18.97
N TRP A 166 -13.65 -10.71 -19.63
CA TRP A 166 -13.38 -9.28 -19.75
C TRP A 166 -13.43 -8.56 -18.39
N GLU A 167 -14.45 -8.80 -17.57
CA GLU A 167 -14.56 -8.23 -16.21
C GLU A 167 -13.37 -8.66 -15.33
N SER A 168 -12.98 -9.93 -15.42
CA SER A 168 -11.84 -10.48 -14.70
C SER A 168 -10.50 -9.83 -15.06
N LEU A 169 -10.34 -9.44 -16.33
CA LEU A 169 -9.19 -8.66 -16.80
C LEU A 169 -9.27 -7.20 -16.31
N LYS A 170 -10.44 -6.57 -16.38
CA LYS A 170 -10.66 -5.17 -15.98
C LYS A 170 -10.42 -4.95 -14.49
N VAL A 171 -10.91 -5.83 -13.61
CA VAL A 171 -10.69 -5.72 -12.15
C VAL A 171 -9.20 -5.86 -11.77
N ARG A 172 -8.42 -6.55 -12.61
CA ARG A 172 -6.96 -6.66 -12.50
C ARG A 172 -6.23 -5.47 -13.13
N GLY A 173 -6.93 -4.54 -13.77
CA GLY A 173 -6.34 -3.36 -14.39
C GLY A 173 -5.70 -3.62 -15.76
N TYR A 174 -6.16 -4.62 -16.51
CA TYR A 174 -5.77 -4.80 -17.91
C TYR A 174 -6.60 -3.93 -18.86
N ASP A 175 -5.94 -3.48 -19.93
CA ASP A 175 -6.57 -2.80 -21.05
C ASP A 175 -6.82 -3.80 -22.19
N VAL A 176 -8.08 -4.16 -22.41
CA VAL A 176 -8.48 -4.98 -23.56
C VAL A 176 -8.47 -4.11 -24.82
N HIS A 177 -7.47 -4.35 -25.67
CA HIS A 177 -7.23 -3.60 -26.91
C HIS A 177 -7.96 -4.18 -28.11
N GLY A 178 -8.50 -5.40 -28.02
CA GLY A 178 -9.32 -5.97 -29.08
C GLY A 178 -10.02 -7.26 -28.68
N LEU A 179 -11.17 -7.51 -29.31
CA LEU A 179 -11.94 -8.74 -29.19
C LEU A 179 -11.83 -9.54 -30.48
N LEU A 180 -11.44 -10.81 -30.40
CA LEU A 180 -11.39 -11.73 -31.54
C LEU A 180 -12.40 -12.84 -31.32
N MET A 181 -13.13 -13.23 -32.37
CA MET A 181 -14.08 -14.32 -32.27
C MET A 181 -14.34 -14.96 -33.63
N PHE A 182 -14.77 -16.21 -33.63
CA PHE A 182 -15.34 -16.82 -34.82
C PHE A 182 -16.78 -16.38 -35.02
N LYS A 183 -17.19 -16.27 -36.28
CA LYS A 183 -18.57 -16.08 -36.67
C LYS A 183 -19.32 -17.38 -36.43
N ASP A 184 -20.49 -17.27 -35.82
CA ASP A 184 -21.45 -18.35 -35.71
C ASP A 184 -22.81 -17.79 -36.12
N GLU A 185 -23.37 -18.31 -37.22
CA GLU A 185 -24.63 -17.82 -37.79
C GLU A 185 -25.87 -18.32 -37.03
N VAL A 186 -25.69 -19.26 -36.09
CA VAL A 186 -26.79 -19.79 -35.28
C VAL A 186 -26.91 -19.02 -33.97
N TYR A 187 -25.79 -18.76 -33.29
CA TYR A 187 -25.82 -18.10 -31.97
C TYR A 187 -25.65 -16.59 -32.03
N GLU A 188 -25.04 -16.05 -33.09
CA GLU A 188 -24.88 -14.60 -33.30
C GLU A 188 -24.23 -13.86 -32.10
N ASN A 189 -23.41 -14.57 -31.32
CA ASN A 189 -22.76 -14.03 -30.11
C ASN A 189 -21.96 -12.75 -30.41
N SER A 190 -21.38 -12.63 -31.61
CA SER A 190 -20.58 -11.46 -32.01
C SER A 190 -21.37 -10.19 -31.97
N ASP A 191 -22.60 -10.24 -32.46
CA ASP A 191 -23.41 -9.05 -32.69
C ASP A 191 -23.92 -8.53 -31.35
N TYR A 192 -24.33 -9.45 -30.46
CA TYR A 192 -24.66 -9.10 -29.08
C TYR A 192 -23.47 -8.51 -28.32
N LEU A 193 -22.28 -9.14 -28.38
CA LEU A 193 -21.11 -8.68 -27.63
C LEU A 193 -20.61 -7.32 -28.12
N LEU A 194 -20.64 -7.09 -29.43
CA LEU A 194 -20.31 -5.80 -30.04
C LEU A 194 -21.20 -4.68 -29.49
N ASP A 195 -22.52 -4.87 -29.51
CA ASP A 195 -23.47 -3.91 -28.97
C ASP A 195 -23.33 -3.73 -27.45
N HIS A 196 -23.11 -4.84 -26.72
CA HIS A 196 -22.90 -4.81 -25.28
C HIS A 196 -21.70 -3.94 -24.88
N PHE A 197 -20.53 -4.15 -25.50
CA PHE A 197 -19.33 -3.39 -25.19
C PHE A 197 -19.43 -1.92 -25.66
N ALA A 198 -20.06 -1.67 -26.81
CA ALA A 198 -20.33 -0.31 -27.28
C ALA A 198 -21.22 0.48 -26.27
N ARG A 199 -22.28 -0.15 -25.74
CA ARG A 199 -23.14 0.46 -24.71
C ARG A 199 -22.42 0.73 -23.38
N LYS A 200 -21.34 -0.01 -23.09
CA LYS A 200 -20.46 0.23 -21.93
C LYS A 200 -19.39 1.31 -22.20
N GLY A 201 -19.36 1.89 -23.40
CA GLY A 201 -18.37 2.89 -23.79
C GLY A 201 -17.01 2.31 -24.15
N GLU A 202 -16.89 0.98 -24.30
CA GLU A 202 -15.66 0.34 -24.75
C GLU A 202 -15.53 0.50 -26.28
N GLN A 203 -14.37 1.00 -26.72
CA GLN A 203 -14.12 1.35 -28.13
C GLN A 203 -13.05 0.47 -28.78
N PHE A 204 -12.72 -0.68 -28.19
CA PHE A 204 -11.73 -1.56 -28.78
C PHE A 204 -12.24 -2.18 -30.10
N PRO A 205 -11.37 -2.33 -31.11
CA PRO A 205 -11.74 -3.01 -32.35
C PRO A 205 -12.13 -4.47 -32.09
N CYS A 206 -13.04 -4.98 -32.91
CA CYS A 206 -13.44 -6.39 -32.87
C CYS A 206 -13.19 -7.05 -34.23
N LEU A 207 -12.64 -8.26 -34.19
CA LEU A 207 -12.42 -9.10 -35.36
C LEU A 207 -13.30 -10.34 -35.28
N VAL A 208 -14.28 -10.40 -36.17
CA VAL A 208 -15.13 -11.59 -36.37
C VAL A 208 -14.76 -12.21 -37.72
N VAL A 209 -14.40 -13.50 -37.71
CA VAL A 209 -13.98 -14.23 -38.92
C VAL A 209 -14.70 -15.58 -39.02
N ASP A 210 -14.86 -16.11 -40.23
CA ASP A 210 -15.45 -17.43 -40.45
C ASP A 210 -14.73 -18.51 -39.61
N GLN A 211 -15.44 -19.57 -39.21
CA GLN A 211 -14.81 -20.72 -38.54
C GLN A 211 -13.77 -21.42 -39.46
N PRO A 212 -12.73 -22.06 -38.88
CA PRO A 212 -11.80 -22.86 -39.65
C PRO A 212 -12.52 -24.07 -40.31
N PRO A 213 -11.99 -24.62 -41.41
CA PRO A 213 -12.52 -25.85 -41.99
C PRO A 213 -12.53 -26.99 -40.97
N GLN A 214 -13.46 -27.94 -41.13
CA GLN A 214 -13.47 -29.16 -40.32
C GLN A 214 -12.14 -29.91 -40.48
N GLN A 215 -11.64 -30.42 -39.36
CA GLN A 215 -10.38 -31.17 -39.32
C GLN A 215 -10.49 -32.43 -40.18
N SER A 216 -9.51 -32.63 -41.07
CA SER A 216 -9.40 -33.83 -41.91
C SER A 216 -8.57 -34.90 -41.21
N SER A 217 -8.94 -36.18 -41.38
CA SER A 217 -8.13 -37.32 -40.90
C SER A 217 -6.84 -37.52 -41.71
N ASP A 218 -6.76 -36.94 -42.90
CA ASP A 218 -5.53 -36.81 -43.69
C ASP A 218 -4.82 -35.50 -43.32
N ASP A 219 -3.65 -35.62 -42.67
CA ASP A 219 -2.82 -34.50 -42.21
C ASP A 219 -2.35 -33.58 -43.34
N ALA A 220 -2.09 -34.11 -44.54
CA ALA A 220 -1.63 -33.32 -45.67
C ALA A 220 -2.78 -32.48 -46.23
N LEU A 221 -3.96 -33.09 -46.36
CA LEU A 221 -5.18 -32.41 -46.77
C LEU A 221 -5.62 -31.36 -45.73
N ASP A 222 -5.56 -31.70 -44.44
CA ASP A 222 -5.86 -30.76 -43.35
C ASP A 222 -4.93 -29.53 -43.41
N SER A 223 -3.62 -29.78 -43.52
CA SER A 223 -2.61 -28.73 -43.66
C SER A 223 -2.84 -27.85 -44.90
N PHE A 224 -3.29 -28.45 -46.01
CA PHE A 224 -3.62 -27.71 -47.22
C PHE A 224 -4.85 -26.81 -47.01
N ASN A 225 -5.92 -27.35 -46.43
CA ASN A 225 -7.15 -26.62 -46.14
C ASN A 225 -6.89 -25.45 -45.17
N MET A 226 -6.14 -25.69 -44.10
CA MET A 226 -5.77 -24.67 -43.13
C MET A 226 -4.87 -23.60 -43.73
N ARG A 227 -3.90 -23.95 -44.60
CA ARG A 227 -3.10 -22.95 -45.34
C ARG A 227 -3.97 -22.03 -46.19
N ARG A 228 -4.91 -22.60 -46.94
CA ARG A 228 -5.85 -21.83 -47.78
C ARG A 228 -6.75 -20.94 -46.93
N TYR A 229 -7.25 -21.45 -45.81
CA TYR A 229 -8.03 -20.70 -44.85
C TYR A 229 -7.25 -19.50 -44.30
N TYR A 230 -6.04 -19.69 -43.77
CA TYR A 230 -5.23 -18.60 -43.22
C TYR A 230 -4.85 -17.56 -44.28
N GLN A 231 -4.51 -17.98 -45.50
CA GLN A 231 -4.21 -17.05 -46.59
C GLN A 231 -5.43 -16.20 -46.96
N ARG A 232 -6.62 -16.80 -47.02
CA ARG A 232 -7.87 -16.10 -47.32
C ARG A 232 -8.23 -15.11 -46.21
N ILE A 233 -8.29 -15.56 -44.96
CA ILE A 233 -8.73 -14.75 -43.84
C ILE A 233 -7.76 -13.60 -43.56
N ALA A 234 -6.45 -13.86 -43.51
CA ALA A 234 -5.46 -12.80 -43.28
C ALA A 234 -5.42 -11.75 -44.42
N GLY A 235 -5.97 -12.05 -45.60
CA GLY A 235 -6.12 -11.08 -46.69
C GLY A 235 -7.38 -10.22 -46.60
N GLN A 236 -8.33 -10.53 -45.70
CA GLN A 236 -9.60 -9.83 -45.62
C GLN A 236 -9.44 -8.39 -45.14
N ARG A 237 -10.25 -7.50 -45.71
CA ARG A 237 -10.28 -6.07 -45.36
C ARG A 237 -10.59 -5.85 -43.87
N SER A 238 -11.42 -6.70 -43.25
CA SER A 238 -11.73 -6.67 -41.82
C SER A 238 -10.48 -6.89 -40.96
N VAL A 239 -9.67 -7.90 -41.28
CA VAL A 239 -8.41 -8.19 -40.56
C VAL A 239 -7.40 -7.05 -40.72
N VAL A 240 -7.27 -6.48 -41.92
CA VAL A 240 -6.37 -5.34 -42.18
C VAL A 240 -6.79 -4.11 -41.36
N LYS A 241 -8.09 -3.79 -41.34
CA LYS A 241 -8.63 -2.68 -40.53
C LYS A 241 -8.43 -2.93 -39.04
N PHE A 242 -8.68 -4.14 -38.57
CA PHE A 242 -8.46 -4.52 -37.17
C PHE A 242 -7.00 -4.31 -36.74
N GLU A 243 -6.03 -4.79 -37.54
CA GLU A 243 -4.60 -4.54 -37.32
C GLU A 243 -4.28 -3.04 -37.25
N GLN A 244 -4.82 -2.23 -38.18
CA GLN A 244 -4.58 -0.78 -38.19
C GLN A 244 -5.12 -0.12 -36.92
N SER A 245 -6.33 -0.48 -36.48
CA SER A 245 -6.93 0.02 -35.24
C SER A 245 -6.13 -0.38 -34.00
N LEU A 246 -5.60 -1.61 -33.96
CA LEU A 246 -4.73 -2.04 -32.85
C LEU A 246 -3.46 -1.18 -32.74
N ILE A 247 -2.81 -0.91 -33.87
CA ILE A 247 -1.60 -0.07 -33.91
C ILE A 247 -1.94 1.37 -33.51
N GLN A 248 -3.02 1.94 -34.05
CA GLN A 248 -3.48 3.28 -33.70
C GLN A 248 -3.75 3.43 -32.20
N ASN A 249 -4.44 2.46 -31.58
CA ASN A 249 -4.72 2.49 -30.14
C ASN A 249 -3.44 2.48 -29.29
N LEU A 250 -2.40 1.73 -29.72
CA LEU A 250 -1.10 1.73 -29.05
C LEU A 250 -0.37 3.06 -29.21
N ASP A 251 -0.41 3.65 -30.41
CA ASP A 251 0.20 4.96 -30.66
C ASP A 251 -0.47 6.06 -29.82
N GLU A 252 -1.79 6.01 -29.67
CA GLU A 252 -2.53 6.89 -28.76
C GLU A 252 -2.14 6.67 -27.29
N ARG A 253 -1.97 5.42 -26.86
CA ARG A 253 -1.47 5.12 -25.49
C ARG A 253 -0.09 5.72 -25.27
N ARG A 254 0.85 5.51 -26.19
CA ARG A 254 2.21 6.07 -26.14
C ARG A 254 2.17 7.60 -26.04
N SER A 255 1.40 8.24 -26.91
CA SER A 255 1.25 9.70 -26.94
C SER A 255 0.65 10.25 -25.64
N LYS A 256 -0.38 9.59 -25.09
CA LYS A 256 -0.98 9.99 -23.80
C LYS A 256 0.02 9.91 -22.66
N LEU A 257 0.84 8.86 -22.63
CA LEU A 257 1.85 8.64 -21.59
C LEU A 257 3.01 9.62 -21.71
N SER A 258 3.58 9.80 -22.91
CA SER A 258 4.73 10.69 -23.11
C SER A 258 4.41 12.16 -22.81
N ASN A 259 3.15 12.57 -23.00
CA ASN A 259 2.66 13.91 -22.67
C ASN A 259 2.04 14.04 -21.28
N LEU A 260 2.01 12.98 -20.46
CA LEU A 260 1.30 12.97 -19.17
C LEU A 260 1.83 14.05 -18.22
N ALA A 261 3.15 14.16 -18.09
CA ALA A 261 3.80 15.15 -17.23
C ALA A 261 3.52 16.59 -17.69
N GLN A 262 3.55 16.85 -19.00
CA GLN A 262 3.22 18.16 -19.55
C GLN A 262 1.76 18.54 -19.30
N ARG A 263 0.83 17.59 -19.50
CA ARG A 263 -0.59 17.80 -19.21
C ARG A 263 -0.83 18.06 -17.73
N ALA A 264 -0.14 17.33 -16.84
CA ALA A 264 -0.21 17.56 -15.41
C ALA A 264 0.34 18.95 -15.02
N HIS A 265 1.46 19.36 -15.61
CA HIS A 265 2.01 20.71 -15.42
C HIS A 265 1.02 21.81 -15.81
N ASN A 266 0.21 21.59 -16.85
CA ASN A 266 -0.75 22.59 -17.32
C ASN A 266 -2.06 22.58 -16.53
N SER A 267 -2.46 21.44 -15.96
CA SER A 267 -3.84 21.24 -15.48
C SER A 267 -3.97 20.89 -14.00
N ILE A 268 -2.90 20.53 -13.28
CA ILE A 268 -2.99 20.03 -11.90
C ILE A 268 -2.37 21.01 -10.90
N TRP A 269 -3.08 21.26 -9.80
CA TRP A 269 -2.52 21.90 -8.62
C TRP A 269 -2.02 20.84 -7.63
N HIS A 270 -0.72 20.57 -7.60
CA HIS A 270 -0.14 19.57 -6.70
C HIS A 270 -0.04 20.09 -5.25
N PRO A 271 -0.41 19.27 -4.24
CA PRO A 271 -0.27 19.63 -2.83
C PRO A 271 1.20 19.61 -2.38
N PHE A 272 1.55 20.44 -1.39
CA PHE A 272 2.90 20.53 -0.79
C PHE A 272 4.05 20.69 -1.82
N LEU A 273 3.82 21.46 -2.88
CA LEU A 273 4.81 21.75 -3.92
C LEU A 273 4.76 23.22 -4.32
N GLN A 274 5.91 23.89 -4.39
CA GLN A 274 6.04 25.22 -4.98
C GLN A 274 6.04 25.11 -6.52
N HIS A 275 5.04 25.68 -7.20
CA HIS A 275 4.87 25.47 -8.65
C HIS A 275 5.78 26.34 -9.50
N THR A 276 6.41 27.39 -8.97
CA THR A 276 7.45 28.13 -9.70
C THR A 276 8.70 27.29 -9.98
N GLU A 277 8.92 26.24 -9.18
CA GLU A 277 10.02 25.28 -9.35
C GLU A 277 9.60 24.02 -10.12
N ARG A 278 8.30 23.90 -10.44
CA ARG A 278 7.74 22.74 -11.13
C ARG A 278 7.99 22.85 -12.63
N THR A 279 8.49 21.77 -13.22
CA THR A 279 8.66 21.63 -14.66
C THR A 279 8.08 20.29 -15.11
N PRO A 280 7.69 20.12 -16.38
CA PRO A 280 7.32 18.79 -16.89
C PRO A 280 8.38 17.71 -16.61
N GLN A 281 9.66 18.07 -16.58
CA GLN A 281 10.79 17.16 -16.35
C GLN A 281 10.86 16.62 -14.92
N ASN A 282 10.38 17.38 -13.93
CA ASN A 282 10.39 16.94 -12.52
C ASN A 282 9.06 16.33 -12.05
N ILE A 283 8.09 16.17 -12.94
CA ILE A 283 6.85 15.43 -12.69
C ILE A 283 7.04 13.97 -13.11
N LEU A 284 6.99 13.05 -12.14
CA LEU A 284 7.04 11.63 -12.40
C LEU A 284 5.73 11.15 -13.06
N ALA A 285 5.79 10.77 -14.33
CA ALA A 285 4.67 10.15 -15.03
C ALA A 285 4.59 8.65 -14.69
N ILE A 286 3.48 8.23 -14.07
CA ILE A 286 3.21 6.84 -13.67
C ILE A 286 2.11 6.28 -14.57
N ASP A 287 2.39 5.21 -15.33
CA ASP A 287 1.40 4.50 -16.17
C ASP A 287 0.50 3.61 -15.31
N SER A 288 1.10 2.87 -14.39
CA SER A 288 0.41 1.93 -13.51
C SER A 288 1.25 1.58 -12.30
N ALA A 289 0.70 0.79 -11.38
CA ALA A 289 1.41 0.25 -10.24
C ALA A 289 0.92 -1.17 -9.93
N TYR A 290 1.81 -2.01 -9.38
CA TYR A 290 1.48 -3.37 -8.94
C TYR A 290 2.50 -3.88 -7.90
N GLY A 291 2.01 -4.45 -6.80
CA GLY A 291 2.85 -4.85 -5.68
C GLY A 291 3.58 -3.64 -5.10
N ASP A 292 4.90 -3.72 -4.94
CA ASP A 292 5.68 -2.63 -4.38
C ASP A 292 6.14 -1.57 -5.42
N TYR A 293 5.73 -1.69 -6.69
CA TYR A 293 6.35 -0.94 -7.79
C TYR A 293 5.36 -0.10 -8.60
N PHE A 294 5.74 1.15 -8.84
CA PHE A 294 5.23 1.95 -9.95
C PHE A 294 5.83 1.49 -11.28
N GLN A 295 5.13 1.78 -12.36
CA GLN A 295 5.60 1.69 -13.74
C GLN A 295 5.75 3.11 -14.26
N ALA A 296 6.95 3.66 -14.05
CA ALA A 296 7.26 5.05 -14.35
C ALA A 296 7.74 5.21 -15.79
N TYR A 297 7.33 6.29 -16.44
CA TYR A 297 7.80 6.64 -17.78
C TYR A 297 9.21 7.23 -17.73
N LYS A 298 10.11 6.67 -18.55
CA LYS A 298 11.45 7.19 -18.81
C LYS A 298 11.36 8.22 -19.93
N GLY A 299 11.46 9.50 -19.59
CA GLY A 299 11.54 10.57 -20.58
C GLY A 299 12.79 10.44 -21.47
N PRO A 300 12.83 11.12 -22.63
CA PRO A 300 13.96 11.05 -23.58
C PRO A 300 15.31 11.52 -23.01
N GLU A 301 15.31 12.24 -21.89
CA GLU A 301 16.52 12.75 -21.22
C GLU A 301 17.14 11.77 -20.19
N SER A 302 16.56 10.58 -19.98
CA SER A 302 17.00 9.59 -18.97
C SER A 302 18.30 8.82 -19.35
N GLY A 303 19.21 9.46 -20.08
CA GLY A 303 20.42 8.86 -20.64
C GLY A 303 20.18 8.29 -22.05
N PRO A 304 21.17 7.62 -22.67
CA PRO A 304 21.01 6.99 -23.98
C PRO A 304 20.11 5.75 -23.80
N SER A 305 18.81 5.97 -23.65
CA SER A 305 17.80 5.00 -24.01
C SER A 305 18.06 4.69 -25.47
N SER A 306 18.65 3.53 -25.76
CA SER A 306 18.58 3.00 -27.11
C SER A 306 17.10 3.04 -27.49
N SER A 307 16.76 3.43 -28.72
CA SER A 307 15.37 3.40 -29.21
C SER A 307 14.72 2.01 -29.11
N HIS A 308 15.45 1.02 -28.60
CA HIS A 308 15.13 -0.38 -28.52
C HIS A 308 14.76 -0.89 -27.12
N ASP A 309 14.89 -0.08 -26.07
CA ASP A 309 14.50 -0.45 -24.70
C ASP A 309 13.05 -0.02 -24.37
N PRO A 310 12.38 -0.67 -23.39
CA PRO A 310 11.06 -0.24 -22.97
C PRO A 310 11.07 1.17 -22.38
N VAL A 311 10.06 1.98 -22.70
CA VAL A 311 9.88 3.36 -22.20
C VAL A 311 9.39 3.41 -20.75
N LEU A 312 8.97 2.28 -20.20
CA LEU A 312 8.59 2.15 -18.79
C LEU A 312 9.73 1.53 -17.96
N GLN A 313 9.85 1.95 -16.70
CA GLN A 313 10.71 1.34 -15.70
C GLN A 313 9.96 1.04 -14.40
N PRO A 314 10.23 -0.11 -13.77
CA PRO A 314 9.76 -0.35 -12.41
C PRO A 314 10.48 0.58 -11.43
N ALA A 315 9.71 1.25 -10.57
CA ALA A 315 10.23 2.07 -9.48
C ALA A 315 9.61 1.61 -8.15
N PHE A 316 10.44 1.13 -7.21
CA PHE A 316 9.98 0.73 -5.88
C PHE A 316 9.41 1.94 -5.14
N ASP A 317 8.19 1.83 -4.62
CA ASP A 317 7.55 2.91 -3.86
C ASP A 317 8.00 2.89 -2.40
N GLY A 318 9.22 3.40 -2.16
CA GLY A 318 9.76 3.59 -0.81
C GLY A 318 9.06 4.70 -0.02
N SER A 319 8.11 5.43 -0.61
CA SER A 319 7.29 6.40 0.12
C SER A 319 5.99 5.79 0.65
N ALA A 320 5.69 4.55 0.26
CA ALA A 320 4.40 3.90 0.43
C ALA A 320 3.21 4.81 0.05
N SER A 321 3.37 5.59 -1.03
CA SER A 321 2.42 6.59 -1.53
C SER A 321 1.79 7.40 -0.42
N TRP A 322 2.63 8.17 0.28
CA TRP A 322 2.23 8.95 1.47
C TRP A 322 1.83 8.07 2.66
N TRP A 323 2.61 7.02 2.88
CA TRP A 323 2.47 6.08 4.01
C TRP A 323 1.15 5.28 4.02
N THR A 324 0.41 5.25 2.91
CA THR A 324 -0.88 4.57 2.77
C THR A 324 -0.74 3.11 2.37
N GLN A 325 0.30 2.76 1.61
CA GLN A 325 0.43 1.41 1.04
C GLN A 325 0.68 0.36 2.12
N GLY A 326 -0.22 -0.62 2.17
CA GLY A 326 -0.17 -1.75 3.10
C GLY A 326 -0.13 -3.09 2.38
N LEU A 327 -1.06 -3.36 1.44
CA LEU A 327 -1.13 -4.64 0.70
C LEU A 327 -0.56 -4.57 -0.73
N GLY A 328 0.25 -3.54 -0.99
CA GLY A 328 0.80 -3.23 -2.29
C GLY A 328 -0.23 -2.65 -3.28
N HIS A 329 0.30 -2.09 -4.35
CA HIS A 329 -0.45 -1.47 -5.43
C HIS A 329 -1.22 -2.49 -6.26
N GLY A 330 -2.38 -2.09 -6.79
CA GLY A 330 -3.12 -2.88 -7.78
C GLY A 330 -3.54 -4.28 -7.29
N ASN A 331 -3.78 -4.44 -5.98
CA ASN A 331 -4.18 -5.71 -5.38
C ASN A 331 -5.58 -6.13 -5.89
N PRO A 332 -5.70 -7.27 -6.60
CA PRO A 332 -6.97 -7.69 -7.21
C PRO A 332 -8.04 -8.06 -6.19
N GLU A 333 -7.67 -8.53 -5.00
CA GLU A 333 -8.62 -8.88 -3.93
C GLU A 333 -9.26 -7.62 -3.33
N LEU A 334 -8.47 -6.55 -3.10
CA LEU A 334 -9.03 -5.26 -2.66
C LEU A 334 -9.91 -4.63 -3.75
N ALA A 335 -9.50 -4.72 -5.02
CA ALA A 335 -10.30 -4.23 -6.15
C ALA A 335 -11.64 -4.98 -6.26
N LEU A 336 -11.64 -6.30 -6.06
CA LEU A 336 -12.85 -7.12 -6.01
C LEU A 336 -13.73 -6.78 -4.80
N ALA A 337 -13.15 -6.58 -3.62
CA ALA A 337 -13.89 -6.15 -2.43
C ALA A 337 -14.58 -4.79 -2.65
N ALA A 338 -13.86 -3.84 -3.25
CA ALA A 338 -14.42 -2.54 -3.63
C ALA A 338 -15.54 -2.67 -4.68
N ALA A 339 -15.34 -3.47 -5.72
CA ALA A 339 -16.34 -3.70 -6.76
C ALA A 339 -17.60 -4.38 -6.21
N TYR A 340 -17.44 -5.37 -5.33
CA TYR A 340 -18.53 -6.05 -4.64
C TYR A 340 -19.36 -5.08 -3.80
N ALA A 341 -18.73 -4.30 -2.92
CA ALA A 341 -19.42 -3.33 -2.09
C ALA A 341 -20.07 -2.21 -2.92
N SER A 342 -19.43 -1.78 -4.01
CA SER A 342 -20.00 -0.80 -4.94
C SER A 342 -21.26 -1.32 -5.62
N GLY A 343 -21.25 -2.58 -6.09
CA GLY A 343 -22.42 -3.21 -6.69
C GLY A 343 -23.54 -3.51 -5.69
N ARG A 344 -23.20 -3.81 -4.44
CA ARG A 344 -24.17 -4.12 -3.37
C ARG A 344 -24.81 -2.88 -2.75
N TYR A 345 -24.04 -1.81 -2.53
CA TYR A 345 -24.47 -0.65 -1.74
C TYR A 345 -24.36 0.67 -2.49
N GLY A 346 -23.36 0.84 -3.36
CA GLY A 346 -22.93 2.17 -3.79
C GLY A 346 -22.58 3.03 -2.56
N HIS A 347 -23.26 4.17 -2.42
CA HIS A 347 -23.27 4.96 -1.19
C HIS A 347 -24.68 5.01 -0.61
N VAL A 348 -24.79 4.75 0.69
CA VAL A 348 -26.04 4.79 1.46
C VAL A 348 -25.85 5.68 2.70
N MET A 349 -26.90 6.37 3.12
CA MET A 349 -26.91 7.24 4.28
C MET A 349 -26.57 6.45 5.56
N PHE A 350 -25.65 6.98 6.39
CA PHE A 350 -25.25 6.35 7.65
C PHE A 350 -25.88 6.99 8.90
N ALA A 351 -26.24 8.29 8.86
CA ALA A 351 -26.81 8.93 10.04
C ALA A 351 -28.15 8.28 10.43
N ASN A 352 -28.20 7.73 11.65
CA ASN A 352 -29.31 6.92 12.15
C ASN A 352 -29.63 5.68 11.29
N ALA A 353 -28.61 5.10 10.66
CA ALA A 353 -28.69 3.88 9.86
C ALA A 353 -27.46 3.00 10.12
N ALA A 354 -27.52 1.75 9.65
CA ALA A 354 -26.40 0.82 9.73
C ALA A 354 -26.34 -0.05 8.47
N HIS A 355 -25.14 -0.49 8.12
CA HIS A 355 -24.91 -1.50 7.09
C HIS A 355 -23.75 -2.40 7.49
N GLU A 356 -23.80 -3.65 7.01
CA GLU A 356 -22.92 -4.74 7.43
C GLU A 356 -21.43 -4.36 7.45
N PRO A 357 -20.84 -3.77 6.39
CA PRO A 357 -19.40 -3.50 6.39
C PRO A 357 -18.95 -2.49 7.45
N ALA A 358 -19.79 -1.50 7.78
CA ALA A 358 -19.45 -0.53 8.82
C ALA A 358 -19.51 -1.21 10.19
N VAL A 359 -20.61 -1.87 10.52
CA VAL A 359 -20.77 -2.55 11.83
C VAL A 359 -19.64 -3.54 12.06
N ALA A 360 -19.37 -4.42 11.10
CA ALA A 360 -18.29 -5.40 11.20
C ALA A 360 -16.91 -4.75 11.34
N LEU A 361 -16.65 -3.61 10.66
CA LEU A 361 -15.40 -2.88 10.81
C LEU A 361 -15.25 -2.28 12.21
N ALA A 362 -16.31 -1.67 12.75
CA ALA A 362 -16.30 -1.14 14.12
C ALA A 362 -16.03 -2.27 15.13
N GLU A 363 -16.74 -3.38 15.02
CA GLU A 363 -16.57 -4.54 15.91
C GLU A 363 -15.15 -5.11 15.84
N LYS A 364 -14.58 -5.22 14.62
CA LYS A 364 -13.22 -5.69 14.41
C LYS A 364 -12.17 -4.76 15.02
N MET A 365 -12.35 -3.45 14.88
CA MET A 365 -11.41 -2.45 15.42
C MET A 365 -11.54 -2.26 16.94
N LEU A 366 -12.72 -2.51 17.50
CA LEU A 366 -12.98 -2.47 18.94
C LEU A 366 -12.55 -3.76 19.68
N ASP A 367 -11.99 -4.76 18.97
CA ASP A 367 -11.69 -6.13 19.41
C ASP A 367 -11.94 -6.40 20.90
N ARG A 368 -13.15 -6.89 21.20
CA ARG A 368 -13.65 -7.15 22.55
C ARG A 368 -13.27 -8.53 23.08
N ARG A 369 -12.44 -9.30 22.37
CA ARG A 369 -12.02 -10.62 22.82
C ARG A 369 -11.16 -10.48 24.09
N PRO A 370 -11.37 -11.33 25.11
CA PRO A 370 -10.48 -11.35 26.27
C PRO A 370 -9.06 -11.61 25.79
N SER A 371 -8.08 -10.83 26.27
CA SER A 371 -6.68 -11.21 26.08
C SER A 371 -6.46 -12.57 26.73
N GLU A 372 -5.65 -13.44 26.12
CA GLU A 372 -5.26 -14.74 26.70
C GLU A 372 -4.60 -14.59 28.09
N ALA A 373 -4.24 -13.36 28.48
CA ALA A 373 -3.66 -12.98 29.75
C ALA A 373 -4.65 -12.37 30.77
N GLY A 374 -5.97 -12.52 30.62
CA GLY A 374 -6.94 -12.18 31.68
C GLY A 374 -7.00 -10.71 32.10
N HIS A 375 -6.57 -9.77 31.23
CA HIS A 375 -6.68 -8.33 31.51
C HIS A 375 -8.06 -7.78 31.13
N ALA A 376 -8.47 -6.72 31.83
CA ALA A 376 -9.77 -6.04 31.82
C ALA A 376 -10.31 -5.71 30.41
N GLN A 377 -11.65 -5.52 30.33
CA GLN A 377 -12.38 -5.11 29.13
C GLN A 377 -11.63 -4.04 28.33
N ALA A 378 -11.59 -4.20 26.99
CA ALA A 378 -10.99 -3.22 26.08
C ALA A 378 -11.52 -1.80 26.37
N ARG A 379 -10.61 -0.84 26.60
CA ARG A 379 -10.93 0.53 27.03
C ARG A 379 -11.80 1.30 26.02
N LEU A 380 -11.59 1.06 24.73
CA LEU A 380 -12.33 1.68 23.62
C LEU A 380 -13.61 0.88 23.34
N THR A 381 -14.77 1.55 23.27
CA THR A 381 -16.08 0.89 23.18
C THR A 381 -16.99 1.44 22.07
N ARG A 382 -16.64 2.59 21.48
CA ARG A 382 -17.39 3.28 20.42
C ARG A 382 -16.51 3.62 19.23
N ALA A 383 -17.11 3.66 18.05
CA ALA A 383 -16.45 4.01 16.80
C ALA A 383 -17.22 5.11 16.07
N PHE A 384 -16.50 6.07 15.50
CA PHE A 384 -17.01 7.17 14.69
C PHE A 384 -16.25 7.22 13.37
N TYR A 385 -16.97 7.40 12.25
CA TYR A 385 -16.40 7.38 10.91
C TYR A 385 -16.20 8.78 10.35
N SER A 386 -15.07 9.00 9.70
CA SER A 386 -14.78 10.21 8.93
C SER A 386 -14.00 9.86 7.65
N ASP A 387 -13.63 10.87 6.86
CA ASP A 387 -13.13 10.63 5.50
C ASP A 387 -11.61 10.38 5.46
N ASN A 388 -10.84 11.01 6.36
CA ASN A 388 -9.38 10.92 6.40
C ASN A 388 -8.79 11.25 7.78
N GLY A 389 -7.47 11.12 7.93
CA GLY A 389 -6.74 11.37 9.18
C GLY A 389 -7.04 12.74 9.80
N SER A 390 -6.95 13.84 9.04
CA SER A 390 -7.23 15.20 9.54
C SER A 390 -8.63 15.31 10.11
N THR A 391 -9.64 14.81 9.39
CA THR A 391 -11.03 14.84 9.87
C THR A 391 -11.25 13.92 11.08
N GLY A 392 -10.56 12.78 11.15
CA GLY A 392 -10.56 11.90 12.31
C GLY A 392 -9.95 12.55 13.56
N MET A 393 -8.89 13.35 13.37
CA MET A 393 -8.26 14.13 14.44
C MET A 393 -9.16 15.29 14.90
N GLU A 394 -9.86 15.99 14.01
CA GLU A 394 -10.84 16.99 14.43
C GLU A 394 -11.99 16.40 15.25
N VAL A 395 -12.46 15.21 14.88
CA VAL A 395 -13.43 14.45 15.67
C VAL A 395 -12.86 14.13 17.05
N ALA A 396 -11.63 13.61 17.11
CA ALA A 396 -10.96 13.26 18.36
C ALA A 396 -10.76 14.45 19.29
N VAL A 397 -10.35 15.61 18.75
CA VAL A 397 -10.18 16.85 19.52
C VAL A 397 -11.53 17.30 20.11
N LYS A 398 -12.60 17.32 19.30
CA LYS A 398 -13.96 17.64 19.79
C LYS A 398 -14.39 16.70 20.91
N MET A 399 -14.13 15.40 20.75
CA MET A 399 -14.42 14.38 21.76
C MET A 399 -13.69 14.64 23.08
N ALA A 400 -12.37 14.86 23.01
CA ALA A 400 -11.53 15.09 24.18
C ALA A 400 -11.91 16.38 24.92
N LEU A 401 -12.04 17.50 24.19
CA LEU A 401 -12.32 18.80 24.79
C LEU A 401 -13.73 18.87 25.42
N LYS A 402 -14.76 18.26 24.82
CA LYS A 402 -16.10 18.20 25.45
C LYS A 402 -16.06 17.37 26.73
N ALA A 403 -15.37 16.24 26.73
CA ALA A 403 -15.21 15.40 27.92
C ALA A 403 -14.49 16.15 29.05
N ALA A 404 -13.36 16.80 28.74
CA ALA A 404 -12.62 17.61 29.70
C ALA A 404 -13.48 18.78 30.23
N SER A 405 -14.15 19.51 29.34
CA SER A 405 -15.02 20.63 29.71
C SER A 405 -16.15 20.20 30.65
N LYS A 406 -16.79 19.07 30.38
CA LYS A 406 -17.86 18.52 31.23
C LYS A 406 -17.33 18.12 32.61
N ARG A 407 -16.16 17.48 32.67
CA ARG A 407 -15.55 17.04 33.94
C ARG A 407 -15.12 18.22 34.82
N TYR A 408 -14.53 19.24 34.22
CA TYR A 408 -13.94 20.38 34.94
C TYR A 408 -14.83 21.63 34.95
N ALA A 409 -16.09 21.50 34.50
CA ALA A 409 -17.07 22.58 34.40
C ALA A 409 -16.56 23.81 33.63
N TRP A 410 -15.76 23.58 32.58
CA TRP A 410 -15.29 24.65 31.69
C TRP A 410 -16.36 25.04 30.67
N LYS A 411 -16.34 26.31 30.28
CA LYS A 411 -17.28 26.91 29.33
C LYS A 411 -16.69 26.87 27.90
N PRO A 412 -17.52 26.87 26.85
CA PRO A 412 -17.05 26.85 25.46
C PRO A 412 -16.11 28.02 25.08
N GLN A 413 -16.18 29.15 25.78
CA GLN A 413 -15.31 30.32 25.54
C GLN A 413 -13.97 30.23 26.27
N ASP A 414 -13.80 29.24 27.14
CA ASP A 414 -12.54 29.05 27.84
C ASP A 414 -11.44 28.66 26.86
N ASN A 415 -10.25 29.21 27.05
CA ASN A 415 -9.06 28.80 26.29
C ASN A 415 -8.58 27.45 26.83
N ILE A 416 -9.02 26.37 26.19
CA ILE A 416 -8.62 24.99 26.52
C ILE A 416 -7.52 24.58 25.54
N GLU A 417 -6.39 24.16 26.09
CA GLU A 417 -5.15 23.98 25.35
C GLU A 417 -4.76 22.50 25.29
N ILE A 418 -4.10 22.11 24.20
CA ILE A 418 -3.60 20.76 23.97
C ILE A 418 -2.18 20.61 24.53
N ILE A 419 -1.84 19.43 25.06
CA ILE A 419 -0.45 19.02 25.27
C ILE A 419 -0.05 18.10 24.12
N GLY A 420 1.08 18.37 23.48
CA GLY A 420 1.68 17.46 22.50
C GLY A 420 3.19 17.60 22.44
N LEU A 421 3.79 16.99 21.42
CA LEU A 421 5.25 16.99 21.23
C LEU A 421 5.65 17.92 20.09
N LYS A 422 6.83 18.54 20.19
CA LYS A 422 7.40 19.36 19.12
C LYS A 422 7.59 18.55 17.83
N GLY A 423 7.23 19.13 16.69
CA GLY A 423 7.23 18.43 15.40
C GLY A 423 6.12 17.36 15.22
N SER A 424 5.14 17.26 16.13
CA SER A 424 3.95 16.44 15.92
C SER A 424 3.11 16.94 14.75
N TYR A 425 2.38 16.04 14.10
CA TYR A 425 1.52 16.33 12.96
C TYR A 425 0.22 15.53 13.04
N HIS A 426 -0.91 16.23 12.93
CA HIS A 426 -2.24 15.62 13.06
C HIS A 426 -3.17 15.84 11.85
N GLY A 427 -2.67 16.49 10.79
CA GLY A 427 -3.43 16.78 9.58
C GLY A 427 -3.51 18.27 9.24
N ASP A 428 -4.05 18.55 8.06
CA ASP A 428 -4.01 19.90 7.46
C ASP A 428 -5.32 20.69 7.56
N THR A 429 -6.38 20.10 8.13
CA THR A 429 -7.60 20.86 8.43
C THR A 429 -7.34 21.73 9.66
N ILE A 430 -8.01 22.88 9.76
CA ILE A 430 -7.58 23.93 10.69
C ILE A 430 -7.57 23.48 12.15
N GLY A 431 -8.55 22.68 12.59
CA GLY A 431 -8.60 22.18 13.96
C GLY A 431 -7.48 21.17 14.26
N ALA A 432 -7.12 20.34 13.28
CA ALA A 432 -6.00 19.42 13.40
C ALA A 432 -4.65 20.15 13.39
N MET A 433 -4.53 21.17 12.53
CA MET A 433 -3.34 22.00 12.41
C MET A 433 -3.07 22.80 13.69
N ASP A 434 -4.11 23.35 14.32
CA ASP A 434 -4.03 24.03 15.62
C ASP A 434 -3.54 23.12 16.75
N CYS A 435 -3.58 21.79 16.56
CA CYS A 435 -3.05 20.80 17.50
C CYS A 435 -1.57 20.44 17.24
N SER A 436 -0.85 21.23 16.46
CA SER A 436 0.58 21.02 16.18
C SER A 436 1.39 22.30 16.41
N GLU A 437 2.70 22.13 16.66
CA GLU A 437 3.66 23.23 16.84
C GLU A 437 3.78 24.12 15.61
N GLY A 438 3.97 25.42 15.84
CA GLY A 438 4.24 26.41 14.80
C GLY A 438 5.52 26.07 14.02
N ASN A 439 5.41 26.07 12.69
CA ASN A 439 6.49 25.75 11.77
C ASN A 439 6.25 26.40 10.39
N ILE A 440 7.19 26.19 9.47
CA ILE A 440 7.19 26.78 8.12
C ILE A 440 5.94 26.46 7.27
N TYR A 441 5.18 25.42 7.62
CA TYR A 441 3.98 24.99 6.90
C TYR A 441 2.70 25.64 7.43
N ASN A 442 2.52 25.72 8.75
CA ASN A 442 1.27 26.16 9.37
C ASN A 442 1.28 27.66 9.75
N GLU A 443 2.42 28.26 10.09
CA GLU A 443 2.50 29.69 10.45
C GLU A 443 2.14 30.63 9.31
N LYS A 444 2.16 30.13 8.06
CA LYS A 444 1.76 30.88 6.87
C LYS A 444 0.27 30.78 6.56
N VAL A 445 -0.47 29.95 7.29
CA VAL A 445 -1.91 29.80 7.11
C VAL A 445 -2.61 30.86 7.96
N GLU A 446 -3.43 31.71 7.33
CA GLU A 446 -3.90 32.98 7.90
C GLU A 446 -4.70 32.85 9.21
N TRP A 447 -5.29 31.68 9.46
CA TRP A 447 -6.11 31.38 10.65
C TRP A 447 -5.48 30.34 11.59
N TYR A 448 -4.23 29.92 11.37
CA TYR A 448 -3.51 29.08 12.32
C TYR A 448 -3.24 29.88 13.60
N SER A 449 -3.50 29.26 14.75
CA SER A 449 -3.38 29.91 16.05
C SER A 449 -2.52 29.14 17.05
N GLY A 450 -2.23 27.86 16.80
CA GLY A 450 -1.39 27.03 17.67
C GLY A 450 -1.95 26.92 19.09
N ARG A 451 -2.89 26.00 19.32
CA ARG A 451 -3.69 25.93 20.56
C ARG A 451 -3.16 24.89 21.55
N GLY A 452 -1.90 25.01 21.93
CA GLY A 452 -1.31 24.04 22.84
C GLY A 452 0.10 24.36 23.32
N HIS A 453 0.62 23.45 24.14
CA HIS A 453 1.98 23.43 24.64
C HIS A 453 2.72 22.23 24.06
N TRP A 454 3.85 22.49 23.44
CA TRP A 454 4.62 21.49 22.68
C TRP A 454 5.92 21.17 23.43
N LEU A 455 6.02 19.93 23.91
CA LEU A 455 7.13 19.49 24.72
C LEU A 455 8.30 19.00 23.86
N ASP A 456 9.49 19.34 24.30
CA ASP A 456 10.73 18.68 23.93
C ASP A 456 10.76 17.24 24.45
N PHE A 457 11.51 16.35 23.79
CA PHE A 457 11.56 14.94 24.14
C PHE A 457 12.90 14.28 23.74
N PRO A 458 13.37 13.28 24.51
CA PRO A 458 14.49 12.44 24.09
C PRO A 458 14.18 11.62 22.83
N ARG A 459 15.15 11.55 21.92
CA ARG A 459 15.04 10.84 20.63
C ARG A 459 15.90 9.59 20.63
N ILE A 460 15.36 8.53 20.04
CA ILE A 460 16.10 7.28 19.79
C ILE A 460 16.73 7.32 18.41
N SER A 461 18.01 6.99 18.34
CA SER A 461 18.70 6.73 17.08
C SER A 461 19.78 5.67 17.23
N LEU A 462 20.16 5.05 16.12
CA LEU A 462 21.34 4.21 16.00
C LEU A 462 22.45 5.01 15.33
N LYS A 463 23.62 5.06 15.98
CA LYS A 463 24.85 5.64 15.43
C LYS A 463 26.05 4.85 15.92
N ASP A 464 27.00 4.57 15.02
CA ASP A 464 28.22 3.80 15.31
C ASP A 464 27.94 2.46 16.01
N GLY A 465 26.88 1.78 15.57
CA GLY A 465 26.41 0.50 16.09
C GLY A 465 25.80 0.51 17.48
N ARG A 466 25.57 1.70 18.07
CA ARG A 466 24.98 1.87 19.40
C ARG A 466 23.66 2.61 19.35
N TRP A 467 22.64 2.04 19.97
CA TRP A 467 21.38 2.71 20.19
C TRP A 467 21.55 3.74 21.29
N ALA A 468 20.98 4.93 21.11
CA ALA A 468 21.05 5.99 22.09
C ALA A 468 19.68 6.67 22.24
N SER A 469 19.33 7.02 23.49
CA SER A 469 18.30 8.02 23.79
C SER A 469 19.01 9.33 24.11
N ALA A 470 18.88 10.31 23.23
CA ALA A 470 19.52 11.61 23.37
C ALA A 470 18.47 12.68 23.67
N PRO A 471 18.64 13.49 24.73
CA PRO A 471 17.78 14.65 24.96
C PRO A 471 17.99 15.69 23.84
N PRO A 472 17.04 16.62 23.64
CA PRO A 472 17.26 17.76 22.76
C PRO A 472 18.49 18.57 23.21
N PRO A 473 19.31 19.11 22.27
CA PRO A 473 20.52 19.84 22.62
C PRO A 473 20.25 20.99 23.60
N GLY A 474 21.03 21.06 24.68
CA GLY A 474 20.90 22.11 25.70
C GLY A 474 19.79 21.87 26.73
N THR A 475 19.23 20.66 26.78
CA THR A 475 18.22 20.24 27.77
C THR A 475 18.68 19.04 28.61
N GLU A 476 19.98 18.77 28.62
CA GLU A 476 20.60 17.64 29.36
C GLU A 476 20.43 17.78 30.88
N ASP A 477 20.32 19.01 31.38
CA ASP A 477 20.02 19.32 32.79
C ASP A 477 18.57 18.99 33.17
N ILE A 478 17.66 19.02 32.18
CA ILE A 478 16.24 18.69 32.36
C ILE A 478 16.03 17.18 32.18
N TYR A 479 16.40 16.63 31.02
CA TYR A 479 16.07 15.25 30.63
C TYR A 479 17.16 14.22 30.95
N GLY A 480 18.31 14.67 31.46
CA GLY A 480 19.48 13.84 31.73
C GLY A 480 20.41 13.71 30.52
N SER A 481 21.59 13.13 30.74
CA SER A 481 22.56 12.84 29.69
C SER A 481 22.10 11.72 28.76
N VAL A 482 22.75 11.59 27.59
CA VAL A 482 22.52 10.51 26.63
C VAL A 482 22.59 9.13 27.29
N ALA A 483 21.54 8.32 27.12
CA ALA A 483 21.49 6.93 27.55
C ALA A 483 21.81 6.00 26.36
N HIS A 484 22.53 4.90 26.61
CA HIS A 484 22.94 3.96 25.57
C HIS A 484 22.36 2.56 25.79
N PHE A 485 21.95 1.94 24.69
CA PHE A 485 21.32 0.62 24.65
C PHE A 485 22.08 -0.30 23.68
N LYS A 486 22.10 -1.60 23.98
CA LYS A 486 22.78 -2.57 23.12
C LYS A 486 21.92 -2.94 21.92
N THR A 487 20.62 -3.08 22.12
CA THR A 487 19.66 -3.51 21.11
C THR A 487 18.44 -2.61 21.09
N LEU A 488 17.67 -2.66 20.00
CA LEU A 488 16.37 -2.00 19.93
C LEU A 488 15.38 -2.59 20.96
N HIS A 489 15.51 -3.87 21.30
CA HIS A 489 14.69 -4.49 22.35
C HIS A 489 14.92 -3.83 23.71
N ASP A 490 16.17 -3.52 24.07
CA ASP A 490 16.48 -2.84 25.34
C ASP A 490 15.86 -1.42 25.39
N VAL A 491 15.66 -0.75 24.25
CA VAL A 491 15.01 0.57 24.18
C VAL A 491 13.52 0.48 24.55
N PHE A 492 12.85 -0.59 24.10
CA PHE A 492 11.42 -0.84 24.30
C PHE A 492 11.10 -1.68 25.56
N ASP A 493 12.11 -2.16 26.29
CA ASP A 493 11.92 -2.83 27.58
C ASP A 493 11.60 -1.81 28.70
N LEU A 494 10.34 -1.40 28.78
CA LEU A 494 9.86 -0.46 29.78
C LEU A 494 10.01 -1.00 31.22
N ASN A 495 10.04 -2.32 31.42
CA ASN A 495 10.23 -2.91 32.75
C ASN A 495 11.66 -2.69 33.25
N ALA A 496 12.65 -2.79 32.36
CA ALA A 496 14.06 -2.49 32.66
C ALA A 496 14.34 -0.99 32.79
N ARG A 497 13.42 -0.13 32.33
CA ARG A 497 13.60 1.34 32.27
C ARG A 497 12.75 2.12 33.27
N LYS A 498 12.35 1.51 34.39
CA LYS A 498 11.54 2.15 35.44
C LYS A 498 12.15 3.44 35.98
N ASP A 499 13.47 3.47 36.20
CA ASP A 499 14.15 4.67 36.71
C ASP A 499 14.09 5.84 35.71
N ASP A 500 14.20 5.56 34.41
CA ASP A 500 14.02 6.56 33.36
C ASP A 500 12.58 7.11 33.38
N ILE A 501 11.60 6.20 33.47
CA ILE A 501 10.17 6.53 33.52
C ILE A 501 9.87 7.42 34.73
N ASP A 502 10.29 7.04 35.93
CA ASP A 502 10.04 7.79 37.16
C ASP A 502 10.67 9.19 37.11
N ARG A 503 11.88 9.31 36.55
CA ARG A 503 12.52 10.60 36.30
C ARG A 503 11.70 11.45 35.33
N TYR A 504 11.28 10.90 34.19
CA TYR A 504 10.46 11.63 33.22
C TYR A 504 9.10 12.04 33.79
N VAL A 505 8.43 11.17 34.56
CA VAL A 505 7.19 11.51 35.26
C VAL A 505 7.41 12.71 36.20
N SER A 506 8.49 12.72 36.99
CA SER A 506 8.81 13.83 37.89
C SER A 506 9.04 15.16 37.14
N ILE A 507 9.67 15.12 35.98
CA ILE A 507 9.87 16.30 35.12
C ILE A 507 8.53 16.80 34.57
N LEU A 508 7.72 15.89 34.03
CA LEU A 508 6.44 16.20 33.41
C LEU A 508 5.42 16.71 34.44
N ASP A 509 5.38 16.13 35.63
CA ASP A 509 4.53 16.60 36.74
C ASP A 509 4.87 18.06 37.12
N LYS A 510 6.15 18.44 37.11
CA LYS A 510 6.57 19.83 37.33
C LYS A 510 6.13 20.74 36.20
N ILE A 511 6.29 20.32 34.94
CA ILE A 511 5.88 21.09 33.77
C ILE A 511 4.37 21.33 33.80
N PHE A 512 3.58 20.27 33.96
CA PHE A 512 2.12 20.37 34.01
C PHE A 512 1.63 21.14 35.22
N GLY A 513 2.22 20.91 36.41
CA GLY A 513 1.91 21.67 37.62
C GLY A 513 2.16 23.16 37.44
N HIS A 514 3.26 23.54 36.78
CA HIS A 514 3.58 24.94 36.50
C HIS A 514 2.62 25.59 35.50
N LEU A 515 2.21 24.86 34.46
CA LEU A 515 1.20 25.33 33.52
C LEU A 515 -0.16 25.54 34.21
N VAL A 516 -0.62 24.56 34.97
CA VAL A 516 -1.88 24.68 35.73
C VAL A 516 -1.80 25.80 36.77
N ALA A 517 -0.68 25.96 37.48
CA ALA A 517 -0.49 27.04 38.44
C ALA A 517 -0.52 28.44 37.79
N ARG A 518 -0.22 28.54 36.50
CA ARG A 518 -0.37 29.77 35.68
C ARG A 518 -1.77 29.95 35.10
N GLY A 519 -2.70 29.05 35.39
CA GLY A 519 -4.10 29.13 34.97
C GLY A 519 -4.38 28.51 33.60
N HIS A 520 -3.43 27.78 33.01
CA HIS A 520 -3.65 27.04 31.76
C HIS A 520 -4.62 25.88 31.99
N LYS A 521 -5.60 25.71 31.07
CA LYS A 521 -6.58 24.63 31.09
C LYS A 521 -6.15 23.55 30.11
N LEU A 522 -5.54 22.48 30.61
CA LEU A 522 -4.97 21.44 29.75
C LEU A 522 -6.07 20.42 29.40
N GLY A 523 -6.57 20.46 28.17
CA GLY A 523 -7.77 19.74 27.76
C GLY A 523 -7.57 18.32 27.27
N ALA A 524 -6.41 18.02 26.69
CA ALA A 524 -6.08 16.70 26.19
C ALA A 524 -4.57 16.55 25.98
N LEU A 525 -4.09 15.31 26.11
CA LEU A 525 -2.79 14.90 25.58
C LEU A 525 -3.02 14.30 24.19
N ILE A 526 -2.39 14.83 23.16
CA ILE A 526 -2.39 14.26 21.81
C ILE A 526 -0.98 13.76 21.48
N MET A 527 -0.87 12.52 21.02
CA MET A 527 0.40 11.91 20.67
C MET A 527 0.30 11.05 19.42
N GLU A 528 1.30 11.16 18.54
CA GLU A 528 1.66 10.09 17.61
C GLU A 528 2.48 9.04 18.37
N PRO A 529 1.98 7.80 18.56
CA PRO A 529 2.71 6.81 19.33
C PRO A 529 3.97 6.35 18.60
N VAL A 530 5.10 6.32 19.31
CA VAL A 530 6.43 5.85 18.90
C VAL A 530 7.13 6.76 17.87
N ILE A 531 6.48 7.14 16.78
CA ILE A 531 7.10 7.92 15.70
C ILE A 531 6.26 9.14 15.34
N LEU A 532 6.89 10.32 15.34
CA LEU A 532 6.36 11.53 14.71
C LEU A 532 6.73 11.51 13.23
N GLY A 533 5.75 11.20 12.38
CA GLY A 533 5.99 10.88 10.97
C GLY A 533 6.38 12.12 10.17
N ALA A 534 5.45 13.06 10.02
CA ALA A 534 5.68 14.26 9.20
C ALA A 534 6.77 15.15 9.80
N GLY A 535 6.94 15.11 11.12
CA GLY A 535 7.97 15.80 11.93
C GLY A 535 9.43 15.51 11.56
N GLY A 536 9.67 14.59 10.62
CA GLY A 536 11.00 14.15 10.21
C GLY A 536 11.32 12.72 10.62
N MET A 537 10.31 11.84 10.74
CA MET A 537 10.49 10.44 11.16
C MET A 537 11.24 10.34 12.50
N LEU A 538 10.79 11.11 13.49
CA LEU A 538 11.44 11.16 14.79
C LEU A 538 10.97 9.98 15.64
N LEU A 539 11.89 9.08 15.99
CA LEU A 539 11.62 7.99 16.92
C LEU A 539 11.73 8.53 18.36
N VAL A 540 10.58 8.66 19.02
CA VAL A 540 10.51 9.17 20.40
C VAL A 540 10.94 8.07 21.35
N ASP A 541 11.61 8.44 22.44
CA ASP A 541 11.90 7.50 23.53
C ASP A 541 10.59 6.88 24.07
N PRO A 542 10.40 5.55 23.95
CA PRO A 542 9.19 4.87 24.46
C PRO A 542 8.96 5.08 25.96
N ALA A 543 10.03 5.15 26.77
CA ALA A 543 9.93 5.39 28.20
C ALA A 543 9.42 6.80 28.51
N PHE A 544 9.81 7.79 27.69
CA PHE A 544 9.31 9.15 27.82
C PHE A 544 7.83 9.25 27.45
N GLN A 545 7.39 8.64 26.34
CA GLN A 545 5.97 8.66 25.97
C GLN A 545 5.09 7.89 26.97
N HIS A 546 5.59 6.79 27.53
CA HIS A 546 4.93 6.10 28.63
C HIS A 546 4.75 7.02 29.84
N ALA A 547 5.85 7.66 30.29
CA ALA A 547 5.82 8.64 31.38
C ALA A 547 4.87 9.82 31.09
N LEU A 548 4.80 10.28 29.83
CA LEU A 548 3.88 11.32 29.38
C LEU A 548 2.42 10.92 29.55
N GLY A 549 2.06 9.69 29.17
CA GLY A 549 0.72 9.14 29.41
C GLY A 549 0.39 9.04 30.90
N LEU A 550 1.34 8.59 31.74
CA LEU A 550 1.15 8.51 33.19
C LEU A 550 0.96 9.89 33.84
N ALA A 551 1.83 10.85 33.51
CA ALA A 551 1.75 12.21 34.04
C ALA A 551 0.45 12.90 33.62
N ALA A 552 0.04 12.75 32.35
CA ALA A 552 -1.22 13.30 31.84
C ALA A 552 -2.44 12.80 32.63
N ARG A 553 -2.43 11.53 33.03
CA ARG A 553 -3.50 10.92 33.84
C ARG A 553 -3.53 11.40 35.29
N LYS A 554 -2.44 11.96 35.80
CA LYS A 554 -2.30 12.47 37.18
C LYS A 554 -2.61 13.96 37.33
N VAL A 555 -2.60 14.73 36.23
CA VAL A 555 -2.77 16.19 36.29
C VAL A 555 -4.04 16.58 37.04
N ASN A 556 -3.90 17.43 38.07
CA ASN A 556 -5.02 18.03 38.78
C ASN A 556 -5.30 19.44 38.26
N GLN A 557 -6.42 19.63 37.55
CA GLN A 557 -6.77 20.87 36.87
C GLN A 557 -7.37 21.96 37.79
N THR A 558 -7.75 21.64 39.03
CA THR A 558 -8.52 22.56 39.90
C THR A 558 -7.70 23.25 40.99
N GLY A 559 -6.39 22.96 41.09
CA GLY A 559 -5.48 23.64 42.04
C GLY A 559 -5.80 23.46 43.53
N SER A 560 -6.80 22.65 43.89
CA SER A 560 -7.17 22.28 45.26
C SER A 560 -7.34 20.78 45.37
N GLU A 561 -6.97 20.20 46.53
CA GLU A 561 -7.41 18.87 46.97
C GLU A 561 -8.92 18.91 47.25
N VAL A 562 -9.74 19.04 46.21
CA VAL A 562 -11.20 18.89 46.35
C VAL A 562 -11.50 17.42 46.07
N PRO A 563 -12.07 16.67 47.04
CA PRO A 563 -12.53 15.32 46.76
C PRO A 563 -13.57 15.39 45.65
N VAL A 564 -13.55 14.38 44.79
CA VAL A 564 -14.58 14.16 43.77
C VAL A 564 -15.92 13.92 44.49
N GLU A 565 -16.60 14.97 44.93
CA GLU A 565 -17.97 14.90 45.41
C GLU A 565 -18.92 15.32 44.29
N SER A 566 -19.61 14.30 43.79
CA SER A 566 -20.97 14.31 43.28
C SER A 566 -21.66 15.67 43.14
N THR A 567 -21.55 16.29 41.96
CA THR A 567 -22.66 17.07 41.41
C THR A 567 -23.56 16.16 40.58
N ALA A 568 -24.11 15.15 41.27
CA ALA A 568 -25.29 14.45 40.80
C ALA A 568 -26.51 15.34 41.09
N GLU A 569 -26.81 16.27 40.18
CA GLU A 569 -28.20 16.67 40.03
C GLU A 569 -28.97 15.48 39.46
N LYS A 570 -29.90 15.00 40.27
CA LYS A 570 -30.70 13.80 40.09
C LYS A 570 -31.38 13.79 38.72
N SER A 571 -30.98 12.86 37.86
CA SER A 571 -31.87 12.21 36.91
C SER A 571 -31.50 10.72 36.80
N ASP A 572 -32.51 9.89 37.03
CA ASP A 572 -32.59 8.43 37.08
C ASP A 572 -31.31 7.57 36.89
N GLY A 573 -30.82 7.03 38.01
CA GLY A 573 -30.87 5.59 38.24
C GLY A 573 -30.14 4.63 37.30
N SER A 574 -28.83 4.80 37.04
CA SER A 574 -27.90 3.66 36.92
C SER A 574 -26.42 4.06 37.00
N ASN A 575 -25.73 3.53 38.02
CA ASN A 575 -24.27 3.34 38.15
C ASN A 575 -23.33 4.56 38.22
N ALA A 576 -23.30 5.20 39.39
CA ALA A 576 -22.13 5.92 39.88
C ALA A 576 -21.15 4.92 40.54
N ASN A 577 -20.29 4.30 39.72
CA ASN A 577 -19.04 3.67 40.16
C ASN A 577 -18.03 4.04 39.08
N GLN A 578 -17.02 4.86 39.41
CA GLN A 578 -15.93 5.15 38.46
C GLN A 578 -15.31 3.82 38.02
N SER A 579 -15.45 3.51 36.74
CA SER A 579 -14.90 2.27 36.21
C SER A 579 -13.39 2.40 36.13
N ALA A 580 -12.64 1.31 36.28
CA ALA A 580 -11.18 1.32 36.07
C ALA A 580 -10.78 1.84 34.65
N ASN A 581 -11.73 1.87 33.71
CA ASN A 581 -11.57 2.34 32.35
C ASN A 581 -11.93 3.83 32.14
N ASP A 582 -12.34 4.54 33.18
CA ASP A 582 -12.58 5.98 33.09
C ASP A 582 -11.25 6.73 32.95
N TRP A 583 -11.27 7.85 32.23
CA TRP A 583 -10.10 8.71 32.10
C TRP A 583 -9.96 9.61 33.34
N THR A 584 -8.74 10.06 33.62
CA THR A 584 -8.40 10.98 34.71
C THR A 584 -7.41 12.01 34.20
N GLY A 585 -7.31 13.17 34.85
CA GLY A 585 -6.41 14.25 34.45
C GLY A 585 -6.73 14.81 33.06
N MET A 586 -6.05 14.34 32.03
CA MET A 586 -6.32 14.67 30.63
C MET A 586 -6.75 13.43 29.86
N PRO A 587 -7.79 13.49 29.01
CA PRO A 587 -8.03 12.49 27.98
C PRO A 587 -6.78 12.29 27.11
N VAL A 588 -6.41 11.04 26.89
CA VAL A 588 -5.27 10.68 26.02
C VAL A 588 -5.78 10.30 24.63
N VAL A 589 -5.34 11.06 23.63
CA VAL A 589 -5.62 10.81 22.21
C VAL A 589 -4.38 10.20 21.55
N ALA A 590 -4.50 8.98 21.05
CA ALA A 590 -3.50 8.34 20.21
C ALA A 590 -3.82 8.59 18.72
N ASP A 591 -3.00 9.43 18.08
CA ASP A 591 -2.99 9.57 16.63
C ASP A 591 -2.24 8.38 16.00
N GLU A 592 -3.00 7.33 15.69
CA GLU A 592 -2.50 6.13 15.00
C GLU A 592 -2.76 6.18 13.49
N VAL A 593 -2.98 7.37 12.92
CA VAL A 593 -3.19 7.56 11.47
C VAL A 593 -1.98 7.07 10.70
N PHE A 594 -0.77 7.33 11.20
CA PHE A 594 0.48 6.83 10.61
C PHE A 594 0.88 5.45 11.15
N THR A 595 0.95 5.30 12.47
CA THR A 595 1.63 4.17 13.13
C THR A 595 0.72 2.96 13.38
N GLY A 596 -0.61 3.14 13.34
CA GLY A 596 -1.56 2.07 13.58
C GLY A 596 -1.57 1.00 12.49
N VAL A 597 -2.33 -0.06 12.75
CA VAL A 597 -2.64 -1.10 11.77
C VAL A 597 -1.36 -1.78 11.23
N TYR A 598 -0.51 -2.26 12.13
CA TYR A 598 0.71 -3.03 11.84
C TYR A 598 1.84 -2.30 11.12
N ARG A 599 1.76 -0.97 10.92
CA ARG A 599 2.88 -0.20 10.34
C ARG A 599 4.21 -0.45 11.09
N LEU A 600 4.14 -0.51 12.42
CA LEU A 600 5.28 -0.77 13.31
C LEU A 600 5.33 -2.22 13.83
N GLY A 601 4.65 -3.15 13.15
CA GLY A 601 4.60 -4.56 13.54
C GLY A 601 3.57 -4.90 14.61
N GLN A 602 2.88 -3.92 15.20
CA GLN A 602 1.77 -4.11 16.15
C GLN A 602 0.46 -3.54 15.59
N ALA A 603 -0.67 -4.18 15.91
CA ALA A 603 -1.99 -3.71 15.50
C ALA A 603 -2.29 -2.30 16.04
N LYS A 604 -1.89 -2.07 17.30
CA LYS A 604 -1.97 -0.78 18.00
C LYS A 604 -0.56 -0.37 18.38
N SER A 605 -0.11 0.80 17.92
CA SER A 605 1.25 1.27 18.24
C SER A 605 1.36 1.82 19.65
N SER A 606 0.26 2.30 20.23
CA SER A 606 0.16 2.68 21.65
C SER A 606 0.52 1.53 22.62
N ALA A 607 0.39 0.27 22.21
CA ALA A 607 0.83 -0.89 22.98
C ALA A 607 2.35 -0.92 23.18
N LEU A 608 3.15 -0.45 22.20
CA LEU A 608 4.62 -0.42 22.28
C LEU A 608 5.14 0.54 23.35
N ILE A 609 4.32 1.50 23.78
CA ILE A 609 4.62 2.45 24.85
C ILE A 609 3.78 2.19 26.11
N ALA A 610 3.03 1.08 26.16
CA ALA A 610 2.14 0.72 27.25
C ALA A 610 1.21 1.88 27.70
N VAL A 611 0.67 2.64 26.74
CA VAL A 611 -0.32 3.69 26.99
C VAL A 611 -1.65 3.25 26.42
N GLU A 612 -2.66 3.06 27.27
CA GLU A 612 -4.02 2.83 26.80
C GLU A 612 -4.70 4.17 26.47
N PRO A 613 -5.11 4.42 25.21
CA PRO A 613 -5.74 5.68 24.85
C PRO A 613 -7.23 5.74 25.24
N ASP A 614 -7.73 6.94 25.47
CA ASP A 614 -9.17 7.22 25.63
C ASP A 614 -9.85 7.42 24.28
N ILE A 615 -9.09 7.92 23.30
CA ILE A 615 -9.50 8.10 21.92
C ILE A 615 -8.33 7.67 21.02
N SER A 616 -8.61 6.93 19.94
CA SER A 616 -7.59 6.58 18.94
C SER A 616 -8.09 6.82 17.53
N VAL A 617 -7.24 7.36 16.65
CA VAL A 617 -7.60 7.68 15.26
C VAL A 617 -6.83 6.78 14.30
N HIS A 618 -7.53 6.15 13.35
CA HIS A 618 -6.96 5.21 12.37
C HIS A 618 -7.34 5.65 10.95
N ALA A 619 -6.40 5.65 10.02
CA ALA A 619 -6.64 5.87 8.59
C ALA A 619 -5.54 5.16 7.78
N LYS A 620 -5.12 5.71 6.63
CA LYS A 620 -3.99 5.22 5.81
C LYS A 620 -4.04 3.69 5.56
N LEU A 621 -3.28 2.89 6.31
CA LEU A 621 -3.21 1.43 6.17
C LEU A 621 -4.55 0.74 6.44
N LEU A 622 -5.49 1.41 7.13
CA LEU A 622 -6.82 0.91 7.43
C LEU A 622 -7.49 0.28 6.20
N THR A 623 -7.34 0.89 5.02
CA THR A 623 -7.95 0.44 3.75
C THR A 623 -6.94 -0.21 2.79
N GLY A 624 -5.78 -0.64 3.28
CA GLY A 624 -4.74 -1.22 2.42
C GLY A 624 -4.04 -0.24 1.48
N GLY A 625 -4.40 1.06 1.53
CA GLY A 625 -3.94 2.08 0.60
C GLY A 625 -4.80 2.23 -0.66
N LEU A 626 -6.02 1.66 -0.69
CA LEU A 626 -6.90 1.73 -1.87
C LEU A 626 -7.87 2.94 -1.85
N LEU A 627 -8.47 3.25 -0.70
CA LEU A 627 -9.51 4.29 -0.58
C LEU A 627 -9.35 5.13 0.70
N PRO A 628 -9.79 6.40 0.70
CA PRO A 628 -9.86 7.19 1.93
C PRO A 628 -10.94 6.65 2.87
N LEU A 629 -10.59 6.48 4.14
CA LEU A 629 -11.50 6.22 5.25
C LEU A 629 -10.73 6.50 6.54
N ALA A 630 -11.39 7.07 7.54
CA ALA A 630 -10.87 7.18 8.89
C ALA A 630 -11.88 6.67 9.92
N LEU A 631 -11.34 6.16 11.02
CA LEU A 631 -12.10 5.63 12.14
C LEU A 631 -11.53 6.21 13.44
N THR A 632 -12.34 6.94 14.19
CA THR A 632 -12.03 7.45 15.52
C THR A 632 -12.73 6.59 16.55
N LEU A 633 -11.97 5.86 17.34
CA LEU A 633 -12.46 5.04 18.45
C LEU A 633 -12.43 5.85 19.73
N ALA A 634 -13.40 5.63 20.62
CA ALA A 634 -13.50 6.31 21.90
C ALA A 634 -13.94 5.36 23.02
N SER A 635 -13.51 5.66 24.25
CA SER A 635 -13.97 4.98 25.46
C SER A 635 -15.41 5.36 25.82
N GLU A 636 -16.02 4.57 26.69
CA GLU A 636 -17.39 4.80 27.15
C GLU A 636 -17.54 6.14 27.90
N SER A 637 -16.52 6.51 28.68
CA SER A 637 -16.51 7.76 29.44
C SER A 637 -16.39 9.01 28.56
N ILE A 638 -15.73 8.91 27.40
CA ILE A 638 -15.72 9.97 26.39
C ILE A 638 -17.09 10.07 25.71
N TYR A 639 -17.67 8.93 25.29
CA TYR A 639 -19.01 8.89 24.67
C TYR A 639 -20.09 9.49 25.59
N SER A 640 -20.06 9.14 26.87
CA SER A 640 -21.00 9.61 27.89
C SER A 640 -20.98 11.14 28.10
N ALA A 641 -19.92 11.83 27.68
CA ALA A 641 -19.86 13.28 27.75
C ALA A 641 -20.87 13.98 26.82
N PHE A 642 -21.29 13.30 25.74
CA PHE A 642 -22.20 13.81 24.72
C PHE A 642 -23.66 13.36 24.92
N LEU A 643 -23.94 12.57 25.97
CA LEU A 643 -25.30 12.15 26.28
C LEU A 643 -26.03 13.25 27.06
N SER A 644 -27.15 13.71 26.51
CA SER A 644 -28.16 14.55 27.17
C SER A 644 -29.48 14.48 26.38
N ASP A 645 -30.54 15.09 26.91
CA ASP A 645 -31.83 15.24 26.22
C ASP A 645 -31.83 16.34 25.14
N ASP A 646 -30.77 17.16 25.05
CA ASP A 646 -30.62 18.21 24.05
C ASP A 646 -29.72 17.75 22.89
N LYS A 647 -30.27 17.80 21.68
CA LYS A 647 -29.53 17.52 20.44
C LYS A 647 -28.26 18.38 20.29
N SER A 648 -28.24 19.59 20.86
CA SER A 648 -27.08 20.49 20.81
C SER A 648 -25.84 19.95 21.56
N ASP A 649 -26.04 19.01 22.49
CA ASP A 649 -24.95 18.34 23.21
C ASP A 649 -24.35 17.14 22.48
N ALA A 650 -25.03 16.64 21.44
CA ALA A 650 -24.51 15.55 20.62
C ALA A 650 -23.24 15.99 19.87
N LEU A 651 -22.48 15.01 19.39
CA LEU A 651 -21.35 15.28 18.51
C LEU A 651 -21.86 15.68 17.11
N LEU A 652 -22.09 16.98 16.91
CA LEU A 652 -22.55 17.57 15.65
C LEU A 652 -21.39 17.69 14.64
N HIS A 653 -20.84 16.54 14.25
CA HIS A 653 -19.83 16.38 13.21
C HIS A 653 -20.32 15.30 12.24
N GLY A 654 -20.16 15.49 10.94
CA GLY A 654 -20.48 14.46 9.96
C GLY A 654 -20.06 14.89 8.56
N HIS A 655 -19.76 13.90 7.71
CA HIS A 655 -19.45 14.09 6.30
C HIS A 655 -20.50 13.39 5.46
N SER A 656 -20.68 13.83 4.21
CA SER A 656 -21.61 13.16 3.29
C SER A 656 -21.26 11.68 3.09
N TYR A 657 -19.96 11.33 3.10
CA TYR A 657 -19.47 9.96 2.93
C TYR A 657 -19.13 9.24 4.24
N THR A 658 -19.60 9.74 5.39
CA THR A 658 -19.43 9.08 6.69
C THR A 658 -19.80 7.60 6.60
N ALA A 659 -18.84 6.74 6.96
CA ALA A 659 -18.94 5.28 6.94
C ALA A 659 -19.24 4.66 5.56
N HIS A 660 -18.79 5.24 4.44
CA HIS A 660 -19.08 4.68 3.11
C HIS A 660 -18.74 3.18 3.01
N ALA A 661 -19.72 2.39 2.55
CA ALA A 661 -19.67 0.92 2.61
C ALA A 661 -18.50 0.32 1.83
N VAL A 662 -18.06 0.97 0.74
CA VAL A 662 -16.93 0.52 -0.07
C VAL A 662 -15.62 0.57 0.71
N GLY A 663 -15.33 1.68 1.38
CA GLY A 663 -14.14 1.81 2.22
C GLY A 663 -14.16 0.86 3.40
N CYS A 664 -15.34 0.65 4.01
CA CYS A 664 -15.49 -0.26 5.14
C CYS A 664 -15.22 -1.72 4.74
N GLU A 665 -15.74 -2.18 3.60
CA GLU A 665 -15.49 -3.53 3.06
C GLU A 665 -14.00 -3.73 2.72
N VAL A 666 -13.40 -2.74 2.05
CA VAL A 666 -11.98 -2.75 1.72
C VAL A 666 -11.12 -2.82 2.99
N ALA A 667 -11.47 -2.06 4.03
CA ALA A 667 -10.77 -2.09 5.31
C ALA A 667 -10.89 -3.44 6.02
N LEU A 668 -12.09 -4.06 6.01
CA LEU A 668 -12.28 -5.41 6.57
C LEU A 668 -11.36 -6.44 5.91
N HIS A 669 -11.27 -6.40 4.58
CA HIS A 669 -10.38 -7.25 3.80
C HIS A 669 -8.92 -6.97 4.15
N ALA A 670 -8.50 -5.70 4.18
CA ALA A 670 -7.14 -5.31 4.52
C ALA A 670 -6.72 -5.82 5.90
N LEU A 671 -7.55 -5.56 6.93
CA LEU A 671 -7.33 -6.03 8.30
C LEU A 671 -7.26 -7.56 8.37
N SER A 672 -8.06 -8.28 7.57
CA SER A 672 -8.01 -9.74 7.51
C SER A 672 -6.65 -10.24 7.01
N GLN A 673 -6.13 -9.64 5.93
CA GLN A 673 -4.82 -9.99 5.40
C GLN A 673 -3.70 -9.67 6.40
N TYR A 674 -3.74 -8.53 7.08
CA TYR A 674 -2.76 -8.20 8.12
C TYR A 674 -2.78 -9.20 9.26
N THR A 675 -3.97 -9.60 9.72
CA THR A 675 -4.11 -10.64 10.75
C THR A 675 -3.52 -11.97 10.29
N LEU A 676 -3.75 -12.36 9.03
CA LEU A 676 -3.17 -13.59 8.47
C LEU A 676 -1.64 -13.54 8.42
N MET A 677 -1.05 -12.40 8.01
CA MET A 677 0.40 -12.23 7.95
C MET A 677 1.06 -12.21 9.33
N ASN A 678 0.34 -11.75 10.37
CA ASN A 678 0.88 -11.70 11.72
C ASN A 678 0.91 -13.06 12.45
N ARG A 679 0.08 -14.04 12.06
CA ARG A 679 -0.02 -15.34 12.76
C ARG A 679 1.36 -15.99 12.89
N GLU A 680 1.66 -16.50 14.08
CA GLU A 680 2.80 -17.40 14.27
C GLU A 680 2.43 -18.78 13.73
N GLU A 681 3.40 -19.51 13.17
CA GLU A 681 3.17 -20.82 12.56
C GLU A 681 2.41 -21.75 13.53
N ALA A 682 1.20 -22.17 13.14
CA ALA A 682 0.49 -23.22 13.86
C ALA A 682 1.21 -24.55 13.61
N GLY A 683 2.16 -24.88 14.49
CA GLY A 683 2.66 -26.23 14.76
C GLY A 683 3.29 -26.98 13.58
N VAL A 684 4.51 -27.47 13.80
CA VAL A 684 5.18 -28.47 12.96
C VAL A 684 4.23 -29.67 12.76
N GLY A 685 3.59 -29.76 11.59
CA GLY A 685 2.64 -30.84 11.26
C GLY A 685 1.62 -30.54 10.17
N SER A 686 1.36 -29.26 9.83
CA SER A 686 0.30 -28.88 8.87
C SER A 686 0.76 -28.64 7.43
N GLY A 687 2.07 -28.68 7.14
CA GLY A 687 2.61 -28.35 5.81
C GLY A 687 2.37 -26.89 5.38
N ALA A 688 1.96 -26.02 6.31
CA ALA A 688 1.78 -24.58 6.06
C ALA A 688 3.15 -23.91 5.89
N SER A 689 3.30 -23.10 4.83
CA SER A 689 4.47 -22.24 4.64
C SER A 689 4.56 -21.17 5.73
N ALA A 690 5.78 -20.82 6.14
CA ALA A 690 6.05 -19.69 7.03
C ALA A 690 5.27 -18.43 6.61
N THR A 691 4.78 -17.67 7.61
CA THR A 691 4.09 -16.41 7.33
C THR A 691 5.04 -15.39 6.70
N PRO A 692 4.56 -14.43 5.88
CA PRO A 692 5.43 -13.49 5.17
C PRO A 692 6.34 -12.67 6.10
N TRP A 693 5.97 -12.47 7.37
CA TRP A 693 6.76 -11.72 8.34
C TRP A 693 7.76 -12.56 9.15
N ALA A 694 7.65 -13.89 9.13
CA ALA A 694 8.52 -14.77 9.91
C ALA A 694 10.02 -14.58 9.62
N PRO A 695 10.48 -14.42 8.35
CA PRO A 695 11.88 -14.14 8.07
C PRO A 695 12.39 -12.85 8.72
N TYR A 696 11.58 -11.78 8.70
CA TYR A 696 11.93 -10.49 9.29
C TYR A 696 11.96 -10.54 10.83
N LYS A 697 10.96 -11.18 11.45
CA LYS A 697 10.95 -11.42 12.89
C LYS A 697 12.19 -12.21 13.34
N LYS A 698 12.54 -13.25 12.58
CA LYS A 698 13.71 -14.10 12.88
C LYS A 698 15.04 -13.32 12.80
N ASP A 699 15.20 -12.45 11.79
CA ASP A 699 16.41 -11.61 11.63
C ASP A 699 16.66 -10.78 12.89
N TRP A 700 15.62 -10.10 13.40
CA TRP A 700 15.71 -9.24 14.57
C TRP A 700 15.68 -9.99 15.92
N GLN A 701 15.25 -11.25 15.95
CA GLN A 701 15.25 -12.11 17.15
C GLN A 701 16.60 -12.78 17.42
N ALA A 702 17.45 -12.99 16.41
CA ALA A 702 18.73 -13.71 16.57
C ALA A 702 19.68 -13.05 17.59
N HIS A 703 19.46 -11.78 17.91
CA HIS A 703 20.24 -10.98 18.84
C HIS A 703 19.50 -10.63 20.15
N ALA A 704 18.29 -11.16 20.37
CA ALA A 704 17.52 -11.02 21.61
C ALA A 704 18.03 -11.98 22.71
N LYS A 705 17.87 -11.63 23.99
CA LYS A 705 18.35 -12.51 25.09
C LYS A 705 17.43 -13.73 25.23
N PRO A 706 17.96 -14.93 25.54
CA PRO A 706 17.15 -16.14 25.77
C PRO A 706 16.15 -16.01 26.93
N GLU A 707 16.38 -15.07 27.85
CA GLU A 707 15.66 -14.85 29.11
C GLU A 707 14.37 -14.04 28.93
N ASP A 708 14.13 -13.44 27.76
CA ASP A 708 12.94 -12.64 27.42
C ASP A 708 11.66 -13.49 27.22
N ARG A 709 11.63 -14.71 27.78
CA ARG A 709 10.58 -15.74 27.52
C ARG A 709 9.65 -16.03 28.71
N SER A 710 9.80 -15.37 29.85
CA SER A 710 8.96 -15.64 31.04
C SER A 710 8.07 -14.46 31.43
N ILE A 711 6.77 -14.75 31.53
CA ILE A 711 5.72 -13.85 32.02
C ILE A 711 5.52 -14.11 33.51
N GLU A 712 5.86 -13.14 34.37
CA GLU A 712 5.22 -12.97 35.69
C GLU A 712 5.08 -11.47 36.01
N GLY A 713 3.85 -10.95 36.01
CA GLY A 713 3.44 -9.72 36.72
C GLY A 713 3.92 -8.34 36.22
N GLY A 714 4.52 -8.21 35.02
CA GLY A 714 5.04 -6.93 34.47
C GLY A 714 4.31 -6.39 33.22
N MET A 715 4.74 -5.23 32.70
CA MET A 715 4.24 -4.68 31.43
C MET A 715 4.52 -5.67 30.27
N PRO A 716 3.68 -5.73 29.21
CA PRO A 716 3.89 -6.64 28.09
C PRO A 716 5.24 -6.39 27.41
N ILE A 717 6.05 -7.43 27.24
CA ILE A 717 7.27 -7.37 26.43
C ILE A 717 6.86 -7.61 24.97
N HIS A 718 6.90 -6.56 24.15
CA HIS A 718 6.64 -6.66 22.72
C HIS A 718 7.94 -6.92 21.96
N HIS A 719 8.01 -8.02 21.21
CA HIS A 719 9.13 -8.25 20.29
C HIS A 719 9.09 -7.25 19.13
N VAL A 720 10.08 -6.35 19.10
CA VAL A 720 10.26 -5.36 18.04
C VAL A 720 11.10 -5.94 16.91
N TRP A 721 10.71 -5.66 15.67
CA TRP A 721 11.37 -6.17 14.48
C TRP A 721 11.22 -5.17 13.33
N SER A 722 12.02 -5.33 12.28
CA SER A 722 11.93 -4.51 11.06
C SER A 722 12.01 -5.36 9.81
N MET A 723 11.39 -4.91 8.72
CA MET A 723 11.56 -5.46 7.39
C MET A 723 12.95 -5.20 6.82
N TRP A 724 13.62 -4.15 7.31
CA TRP A 724 14.98 -3.77 6.94
C TRP A 724 15.96 -4.58 7.78
N SER A 725 16.97 -5.19 7.15
CA SER A 725 17.81 -6.17 7.84
C SER A 725 18.70 -5.52 8.89
N GLN A 726 18.91 -6.22 10.00
CA GLN A 726 19.72 -5.71 11.11
C GLN A 726 21.17 -5.43 10.66
N ASP A 727 21.76 -6.32 9.86
CA ASP A 727 23.11 -6.17 9.30
C ASP A 727 23.25 -4.89 8.46
N PHE A 728 22.24 -4.57 7.66
CA PHE A 728 22.23 -3.39 6.80
C PHE A 728 22.13 -2.10 7.62
N VAL A 729 21.21 -2.08 8.58
CA VAL A 729 21.01 -0.94 9.49
C VAL A 729 22.27 -0.70 10.34
N GLN A 730 22.90 -1.76 10.84
CA GLN A 730 24.18 -1.70 11.56
C GLN A 730 25.30 -1.15 10.67
N LYS A 731 25.47 -1.68 9.45
CA LYS A 731 26.48 -1.22 8.51
C LYS A 731 26.33 0.27 8.17
N LEU A 732 25.11 0.74 7.89
CA LEU A 732 24.86 2.16 7.61
C LEU A 732 25.17 3.05 8.81
N SER A 733 24.93 2.59 10.04
CA SER A 733 25.16 3.41 11.24
C SER A 733 26.61 3.89 11.42
N HIS A 734 27.58 3.20 10.82
CA HIS A 734 28.99 3.53 10.89
C HIS A 734 29.46 4.55 9.84
N ARG A 735 28.58 5.01 8.94
CA ARG A 735 28.99 5.99 7.93
C ARG A 735 29.12 7.39 8.53
N ASP A 736 30.15 8.13 8.14
CA ASP A 736 30.43 9.47 8.66
C ASP A 736 29.41 10.53 8.25
N ASP A 737 28.73 10.34 7.11
CA ASP A 737 27.73 11.24 6.54
C ASP A 737 26.33 11.08 7.16
N ILE A 738 26.12 10.05 7.99
CA ILE A 738 24.87 9.79 8.71
C ILE A 738 24.99 10.32 10.15
N GLU A 739 24.01 11.13 10.57
CA GLU A 739 23.87 11.60 11.96
C GLU A 739 23.22 10.55 12.84
N GLY A 740 22.20 9.86 12.31
CA GLY A 740 21.55 8.73 12.96
C GLY A 740 20.58 8.03 12.02
N LEU A 741 20.21 6.79 12.34
CA LEU A 741 19.15 6.09 11.64
C LEU A 741 18.37 5.17 12.58
N TRP A 742 17.22 4.68 12.14
CA TRP A 742 16.50 3.62 12.83
C TRP A 742 15.62 2.85 11.83
N ALA A 743 15.25 1.62 12.21
CA ALA A 743 14.28 0.83 11.46
C ALA A 743 13.34 0.07 12.41
N LEU A 744 12.04 0.12 12.14
CA LEU A 744 10.99 -0.51 12.95
C LEU A 744 9.76 -0.81 12.09
N GLY A 745 9.23 -2.04 12.20
CA GLY A 745 8.14 -2.54 11.36
C GLY A 745 8.50 -2.43 9.88
N SER A 746 7.67 -1.77 9.09
CA SER A 746 7.95 -1.57 7.67
C SER A 746 8.78 -0.31 7.37
N VAL A 747 9.21 0.45 8.38
CA VAL A 747 9.76 1.81 8.22
C VAL A 747 11.24 1.83 8.55
N MET A 748 12.00 2.58 7.77
CA MET A 748 13.37 2.97 8.08
C MET A 748 13.55 4.45 7.75
N ALA A 749 14.27 5.15 8.62
CA ALA A 749 14.64 6.55 8.42
C ALA A 749 16.13 6.73 8.64
N ILE A 750 16.75 7.53 7.77
CA ILE A 750 18.18 7.87 7.79
C ILE A 750 18.29 9.39 7.82
N GLU A 751 18.87 9.91 8.90
CA GLU A 751 19.16 11.32 9.06
C GLU A 751 20.60 11.60 8.60
N LEU A 752 20.74 12.46 7.59
CA LEU A 752 22.03 12.87 7.06
C LEU A 752 22.58 14.07 7.82
N LYS A 753 23.91 14.17 7.92
CA LYS A 753 24.57 15.39 8.38
C LYS A 753 24.41 16.49 7.36
N ASP A 754 23.99 17.67 7.80
CA ASP A 754 23.97 18.87 6.95
C ASP A 754 24.92 19.96 7.51
N PRO A 755 26.04 20.25 6.82
CA PRO A 755 26.96 21.32 7.20
C PRO A 755 26.35 22.73 7.20
N LYS A 756 25.21 22.93 6.53
CA LYS A 756 24.51 24.22 6.40
C LYS A 756 23.31 24.38 7.34
N GLY A 757 23.02 23.36 8.17
CA GLY A 757 21.92 23.34 9.15
C GLY A 757 20.89 22.25 8.85
N ALA A 758 20.51 21.47 9.87
CA ALA A 758 19.52 20.39 9.79
C ALA A 758 18.07 20.90 9.75
N GLY A 759 17.11 20.03 9.37
CA GLY A 759 15.67 20.34 9.34
C GLY A 759 15.07 20.50 7.94
N TYR A 760 13.79 20.91 7.85
CA TYR A 760 12.99 20.89 6.62
C TYR A 760 13.55 21.68 5.43
N ALA A 761 14.41 22.67 5.67
CA ALA A 761 15.04 23.47 4.61
C ALA A 761 16.31 22.83 4.02
N SER A 762 16.77 21.71 4.58
CA SER A 762 17.97 21.00 4.12
C SER A 762 17.78 20.39 2.72
N THR A 763 18.84 20.43 1.92
CA THR A 763 18.90 19.80 0.59
C THR A 763 19.83 18.59 0.53
N ALA A 764 20.41 18.17 1.67
CA ALA A 764 21.41 17.11 1.75
C ALA A 764 20.92 15.77 1.19
N SER A 765 19.63 15.48 1.33
CA SER A 765 18.96 14.24 0.91
C SER A 765 18.58 14.21 -0.58
N ILE A 766 18.50 15.38 -1.24
CA ILE A 766 17.98 15.51 -2.61
C ILE A 766 18.86 14.76 -3.61
N GLY A 767 20.18 14.87 -3.47
CA GLY A 767 21.12 14.20 -4.38
C GLY A 767 20.99 12.67 -4.36
N ILE A 768 20.82 12.09 -3.17
CA ILE A 768 20.65 10.63 -3.00
C ILE A 768 19.29 10.19 -3.55
N ARG A 769 18.21 10.93 -3.24
CA ARG A 769 16.87 10.70 -3.80
C ARG A 769 16.90 10.65 -5.33
N ASP A 770 17.54 11.63 -5.96
CA ASP A 770 17.57 11.73 -7.42
C ASP A 770 18.42 10.62 -8.06
N LYS A 771 19.50 10.18 -7.41
CA LYS A 771 20.27 8.99 -7.83
C LYS A 771 19.41 7.72 -7.75
N LEU A 772 18.69 7.54 -6.64
CA LEU A 772 17.79 6.39 -6.43
C LEU A 772 16.66 6.35 -7.48
N LEU A 773 16.07 7.51 -7.80
CA LEU A 773 14.99 7.59 -8.79
C LEU A 773 15.48 7.40 -10.24
N LYS A 774 16.70 7.82 -10.56
CA LYS A 774 17.35 7.52 -11.84
C LYS A 774 17.70 6.03 -11.99
N GLY A 775 17.81 5.33 -10.87
CA GLY A 775 18.26 3.95 -10.81
C GLY A 775 19.79 3.87 -10.79
N VAL A 776 20.29 2.83 -10.14
CA VAL A 776 21.73 2.56 -10.04
C VAL A 776 22.18 1.69 -11.24
N PRO A 777 23.39 1.88 -11.79
CA PRO A 777 23.88 1.02 -12.87
C PRO A 777 23.69 -0.47 -12.53
N HIS A 778 23.27 -1.28 -13.52
CA HIS A 778 23.11 -2.74 -13.45
C HIS A 778 21.81 -3.30 -12.83
N THR A 779 21.02 -2.54 -12.08
CA THR A 779 19.79 -3.04 -11.41
C THR A 779 18.52 -2.95 -12.27
N ASN A 780 18.48 -2.09 -13.30
CA ASN A 780 17.31 -1.80 -14.15
C ASN A 780 16.03 -1.42 -13.37
N GLN A 781 16.17 -0.98 -12.12
CA GLN A 781 15.08 -0.59 -11.23
C GLN A 781 15.43 0.74 -10.58
N ALA A 782 14.41 1.57 -10.37
CA ALA A 782 14.51 2.80 -9.60
C ALA A 782 13.95 2.57 -8.18
N VAL A 783 14.35 3.41 -7.24
CA VAL A 783 13.72 3.54 -5.93
C VAL A 783 13.15 4.94 -5.83
N HIS A 784 11.82 5.03 -5.75
CA HIS A 784 11.14 6.28 -5.44
C HIS A 784 11.09 6.42 -3.91
N CYS A 785 11.70 7.48 -3.39
CA CYS A 785 11.54 7.89 -2.00
C CYS A 785 11.20 9.38 -1.93
N ARG A 786 10.66 9.80 -0.79
CA ARG A 786 10.51 11.22 -0.46
C ARG A 786 11.45 11.57 0.68
N VAL A 787 11.68 12.87 0.84
CA VAL A 787 12.59 13.43 1.83
C VAL A 787 11.82 14.36 2.76
N LEU A 788 12.26 14.45 4.00
CA LEU A 788 11.81 15.42 4.99
C LEU A 788 13.04 16.16 5.50
N GLY A 789 13.40 17.27 4.84
CA GLY A 789 14.66 17.95 5.10
C GLY A 789 15.88 17.05 4.84
N ASN A 790 16.73 16.89 5.85
CA ASN A 790 17.91 16.01 5.82
C ASN A 790 17.58 14.52 6.04
N VAL A 791 16.31 14.15 6.21
CA VAL A 791 15.88 12.78 6.45
C VAL A 791 15.43 12.10 5.15
N LEU A 792 16.06 10.97 4.84
CA LEU A 792 15.60 9.99 3.86
C LEU A 792 14.78 8.92 4.58
N TYR A 793 13.61 8.60 4.08
CA TYR A 793 12.82 7.50 4.64
C TYR A 793 12.41 6.51 3.57
N PHE A 794 12.30 5.25 4.00
CA PHE A 794 11.88 4.13 3.18
C PHE A 794 10.82 3.32 3.91
N MET A 795 9.76 2.98 3.18
CA MET A 795 8.60 2.31 3.71
C MET A 795 8.19 1.18 2.79
N ALA A 796 8.26 -0.04 3.30
CA ALA A 796 7.79 -1.22 2.62
C ALA A 796 6.26 -1.37 2.75
N SER A 797 5.64 -2.07 1.79
CA SER A 797 4.30 -2.60 2.02
C SER A 797 4.40 -3.75 3.03
N LEU A 798 3.31 -4.05 3.73
CA LEU A 798 3.27 -5.18 4.66
C LEU A 798 3.36 -6.53 3.94
N THR A 799 3.26 -6.55 2.61
CA THR A 799 3.42 -7.73 1.74
C THR A 799 4.78 -7.81 1.04
N THR A 800 5.67 -6.83 1.25
CA THR A 800 6.98 -6.80 0.59
C THR A 800 7.79 -8.04 0.97
N LYS A 801 8.48 -8.62 -0.02
CA LYS A 801 9.27 -9.84 0.16
C LYS A 801 10.71 -9.54 0.60
N PRO A 802 11.38 -10.44 1.35
CA PRO A 802 12.77 -10.25 1.76
C PRO A 802 13.74 -9.99 0.60
N GLU A 803 13.54 -10.65 -0.55
CA GLU A 803 14.38 -10.46 -1.73
C GLU A 803 14.23 -9.05 -2.34
N THR A 804 13.02 -8.48 -2.26
CA THR A 804 12.76 -7.11 -2.68
C THR A 804 13.47 -6.12 -1.76
N ILE A 805 13.38 -6.31 -0.44
CA ILE A 805 14.09 -5.44 0.52
C ILE A 805 15.60 -5.51 0.32
N ALA A 806 16.16 -6.72 0.18
CA ALA A 806 17.59 -6.89 -0.06
C ALA A 806 18.07 -6.14 -1.33
N ALA A 807 17.28 -6.18 -2.41
CA ALA A 807 17.59 -5.46 -3.64
C ALA A 807 17.49 -3.93 -3.49
N VAL A 808 16.58 -3.43 -2.66
CA VAL A 808 16.45 -1.99 -2.34
C VAL A 808 17.61 -1.54 -1.44
N GLN A 809 17.97 -2.33 -0.43
CA GLN A 809 19.12 -2.07 0.45
C GLN A 809 20.42 -1.93 -0.35
N GLN A 810 20.67 -2.83 -1.30
CA GLN A 810 21.82 -2.72 -2.20
C GLN A 810 21.82 -1.40 -2.99
N GLN A 811 20.67 -0.97 -3.51
CA GLN A 811 20.56 0.28 -4.25
C GLN A 811 20.77 1.52 -3.36
N ILE A 812 20.32 1.47 -2.11
CA ILE A 812 20.57 2.53 -1.12
C ILE A 812 22.08 2.64 -0.86
N GLU A 813 22.76 1.52 -0.59
CA GLU A 813 24.21 1.49 -0.41
C GLU A 813 24.95 2.11 -1.60
N GLU A 814 24.65 1.65 -2.82
CA GLU A 814 25.32 2.14 -4.02
C GLU A 814 25.02 3.62 -4.30
N ALA A 815 23.82 4.12 -3.97
CA ALA A 815 23.47 5.54 -4.14
C ALA A 815 24.20 6.46 -3.14
N MET A 816 24.47 5.95 -1.93
CA MET A 816 25.20 6.65 -0.89
C MET A 816 26.72 6.62 -1.10
N GLY A 817 27.23 5.72 -1.93
CA GLY A 817 28.65 5.61 -2.29
C GLY A 817 29.38 4.63 -1.39
#